data_AF-A0A1B1DXW2-F1
#
_entry.id   AF-A0A1B1DXW2-F1
#
_cell.length_a   1.000
_cell.length_b   1.000
_cell.length_c   1.000
_cell.angle_alpha   90.00
_cell.angle_beta   90.00
_cell.angle_gamma   90.00
#
_symmetry.space_group_name_H-M   'P 1'
#
loop_
_entity.id
_entity.type
_entity.pdbx_description
1 polymer ?
#
loop_
_entity_poly.entity_id
_entity_poly.type
_entity_poly.pdbx_seq_one_letter_code
_entity_poly.pdbx_strand_id
1 'polypeptide(L)'
;MDPVLNGLSEKDAEPADGKGDPPAPSENSKRKNAHTLSDDYSSKKKAKVGHALEGDPFEEGEDDGQTGGAQNKEEGSSYDGEEDPYCADKGGNSEVNDTKHDDHSGHDSNNDEGETETQNKQSRNKQNSDGENIPKEGDPYPETPFPRGIPTGEGSYQRGREPGVGEPEPPLINKLTNEPYSERYLQLLEDKKKLPAWSAKKNFLKLFKKNDVLIIVGDTGSGKTTQISQFVLESKFAEKKSIAVTQPRRVAAMSVAARVSEELDVELGTYVGYTIRFEDRSSTRTVIKYLTDGMLLRESMYDPLLKRYNTIILDEAHERTLATDILFGVIKNIQEQRNDLKLIVMSATLDAGKFQKFFNGSQILNIPGRLYPVEIFYTLQAEKDYIRVVIRTVYDIHVNEDEGDILVFLTGEEEIEMTKKEIEKLVSKNESAGQLVVLPLYSSLPSTQQQKIFEPAPKPRFKGDKMGRKCILSTNIAETSLTIEGIVYVIDPGFSKQKVYNPRARVESLLIAPISKASAQQRAGRAGRTKPGKCFRLYTEKCFEQTLPEQTYPEILRSNLGSVVLNLKKLGIDDLVHFDFMDPPAPETLMRALEQLNYLGALDDEGELTQKGHFMSEFPVDPQLAKVLIESPSYGCSSEILTIAAMLSVPYCFLRPKVKGKEADEMKTRFSHLDGDHLTLMNVFHAFVNYNRMDINASKKFCYDYFLNHRAMTSAQNVRNQLIRTMEKMELKIVSMNPSNPDYYVNIRKALLSGFYQQVAYKTSKGYYITVKDIQIVTLHPSTVFQINPEWVMYHELILTTKNFIRTVSRIDGKWLLEIARSYYDLDDLPNSEAKNELRMILRKS
;
A
#
# COMPACT_ATOMS: atom_id res chain seq x y z
N MET A 1 1.65 -61.29 -15.34
CA MET A 1 1.63 -62.62 -14.71
C MET A 1 0.60 -62.55 -13.60
N ASP A 2 -0.12 -63.65 -13.42
CA ASP A 2 -1.50 -63.75 -12.89
C ASP A 2 -1.52 -64.71 -11.67
N PRO A 3 -2.67 -65.00 -11.02
CA PRO A 3 -3.89 -64.21 -10.75
C PRO A 3 -4.43 -64.43 -9.29
N VAL A 4 -5.77 -64.44 -9.11
CA VAL A 4 -6.59 -64.94 -7.96
C VAL A 4 -6.74 -63.93 -6.79
N LEU A 5 -7.93 -63.61 -6.24
CA LEU A 5 -9.27 -64.23 -6.23
C LEU A 5 -10.39 -63.46 -7.00
N ASN A 6 -11.56 -64.10 -7.16
CA ASN A 6 -12.73 -63.60 -7.88
C ASN A 6 -14.06 -64.16 -7.30
N GLY A 7 -15.21 -63.50 -7.53
CA GLY A 7 -16.57 -63.90 -7.08
C GLY A 7 -16.98 -63.37 -5.69
N LEU A 8 -18.27 -63.17 -5.34
CA LEU A 8 -19.59 -63.55 -5.90
C LEU A 8 -20.66 -62.55 -5.35
N SER A 9 -21.90 -62.38 -5.84
CA SER A 9 -22.61 -62.67 -7.12
C SER A 9 -24.01 -62.01 -7.09
N GLU A 10 -24.63 -61.70 -8.23
CA GLU A 10 -26.03 -61.21 -8.34
C GLU A 10 -27.08 -62.33 -8.21
N LYS A 11 -28.33 -62.01 -7.76
CA LYS A 11 -29.58 -62.20 -8.56
C LYS A 11 -30.94 -61.97 -7.85
N ASP A 12 -31.85 -61.33 -8.60
CA ASP A 12 -33.30 -61.54 -8.79
C ASP A 12 -34.31 -61.62 -7.60
N ALA A 13 -35.18 -60.59 -7.45
CA ALA A 13 -36.60 -60.71 -7.02
C ALA A 13 -37.45 -59.43 -7.30
N GLU A 14 -38.67 -59.60 -7.84
CA GLU A 14 -39.71 -58.60 -8.17
C GLU A 14 -41.11 -59.26 -7.98
N PRO A 15 -42.30 -58.61 -8.06
CA PRO A 15 -42.71 -57.18 -7.99
C PRO A 15 -44.00 -56.94 -7.12
N ALA A 16 -44.73 -55.81 -7.36
CA ALA A 16 -46.12 -55.44 -6.92
C ALA A 16 -46.34 -54.99 -5.44
N ASP A 17 -47.24 -54.06 -5.04
CA ASP A 17 -48.18 -53.06 -5.63
C ASP A 17 -48.49 -52.01 -4.51
N GLY A 18 -48.87 -50.73 -4.69
CA GLY A 18 -49.08 -49.86 -5.87
C GLY A 18 -50.01 -48.66 -5.55
N LYS A 19 -50.52 -47.95 -6.58
CA LYS A 19 -51.49 -46.82 -6.59
C LYS A 19 -51.07 -45.47 -5.96
N GLY A 20 -51.21 -44.37 -6.73
CA GLY A 20 -51.13 -43.01 -6.16
C GLY A 20 -50.97 -41.79 -7.11
N ASP A 21 -51.55 -41.79 -8.32
CA ASP A 21 -51.35 -40.70 -9.29
C ASP A 21 -52.07 -39.37 -8.94
N PRO A 22 -51.60 -38.20 -9.47
CA PRO A 22 -51.96 -36.87 -8.99
C PRO A 22 -53.13 -36.18 -9.71
N PRO A 23 -53.71 -35.11 -9.12
CA PRO A 23 -54.70 -34.26 -9.79
C PRO A 23 -54.07 -33.22 -10.74
N ALA A 24 -54.65 -33.11 -11.93
CA ALA A 24 -54.34 -32.10 -12.96
C ALA A 24 -55.51 -31.05 -13.06
N PRO A 25 -55.45 -30.02 -13.94
CA PRO A 25 -56.12 -28.74 -13.70
C PRO A 25 -57.53 -28.59 -14.31
N SER A 26 -58.19 -27.46 -14.00
CA SER A 26 -59.44 -27.01 -14.64
C SER A 26 -59.42 -25.50 -14.95
N GLU A 27 -60.24 -25.06 -15.91
CA GLU A 27 -60.15 -23.75 -16.57
C GLU A 27 -61.31 -22.77 -16.24
N ASN A 28 -61.20 -21.58 -16.84
CA ASN A 28 -62.29 -20.86 -17.56
C ASN A 28 -63.30 -19.99 -16.78
N SER A 29 -63.05 -18.67 -16.79
CA SER A 29 -64.00 -17.63 -17.27
C SER A 29 -63.30 -16.26 -17.30
N LYS A 30 -63.68 -15.22 -18.06
CA LYS A 30 -64.32 -14.96 -19.37
C LYS A 30 -64.75 -13.47 -19.30
N ARG A 31 -64.62 -12.71 -20.40
CA ARG A 31 -65.17 -11.34 -20.62
C ARG A 31 -64.56 -10.21 -19.78
N LYS A 32 -64.63 -8.93 -20.17
CA LYS A 32 -64.69 -8.23 -21.50
C LYS A 32 -64.64 -6.72 -21.19
N ASN A 33 -63.83 -5.95 -21.91
CA ASN A 33 -64.25 -4.77 -22.71
C ASN A 33 -63.03 -3.94 -23.13
N ALA A 34 -63.17 -3.27 -24.28
CA ALA A 34 -62.23 -2.24 -24.74
C ALA A 34 -62.92 -0.87 -24.66
N HIS A 35 -62.14 0.20 -24.66
CA HIS A 35 -62.51 1.47 -25.27
C HIS A 35 -61.28 2.09 -25.95
N THR A 36 -61.54 2.93 -26.95
CA THR A 36 -60.59 3.38 -27.99
C THR A 36 -60.67 4.88 -28.23
N LEU A 37 -59.76 5.41 -29.06
CA LEU A 37 -59.69 6.79 -29.59
C LEU A 37 -59.13 7.82 -28.57
N SER A 38 -58.47 8.92 -28.96
CA SER A 38 -58.20 9.48 -30.31
C SER A 38 -56.69 9.80 -30.49
N ASP A 39 -56.07 9.81 -31.68
CA ASP A 39 -56.18 10.73 -32.85
C ASP A 39 -55.84 12.22 -32.50
N ASP A 40 -55.13 13.06 -33.30
CA ASP A 40 -54.59 12.93 -34.67
C ASP A 40 -53.54 14.05 -35.02
N TYR A 41 -53.09 14.13 -36.29
CA TYR A 41 -52.30 15.17 -37.01
C TYR A 41 -50.79 15.30 -36.64
N SER A 42 -49.80 14.97 -37.49
CA SER A 42 -49.40 15.47 -38.84
C SER A 42 -48.81 16.91 -38.84
N SER A 43 -47.73 17.21 -39.59
CA SER A 43 -47.72 17.17 -41.07
C SER A 43 -46.30 17.11 -41.69
N LYS A 44 -46.24 17.06 -43.04
CA LYS A 44 -45.07 16.64 -43.86
C LYS A 44 -44.33 17.82 -44.53
N LYS A 45 -43.06 17.63 -44.91
CA LYS A 45 -42.53 18.08 -46.23
C LYS A 45 -41.40 17.18 -46.76
N LYS A 46 -41.15 17.25 -48.07
CA LYS A 46 -40.24 16.39 -48.89
C LYS A 46 -38.93 17.16 -49.20
N ALA A 47 -37.88 16.66 -49.88
CA ALA A 47 -37.81 15.57 -50.89
C ALA A 47 -36.36 15.07 -51.19
N LYS A 48 -36.26 13.89 -51.87
CA LYS A 48 -35.28 13.40 -52.91
C LYS A 48 -33.77 13.75 -52.75
N VAL A 49 -32.79 12.85 -52.91
CA VAL A 49 -32.49 11.76 -53.90
C VAL A 49 -31.64 10.65 -53.19
N GLY A 50 -31.48 9.38 -53.59
CA GLY A 50 -31.99 8.59 -54.74
C GLY A 50 -31.56 7.11 -54.79
N HIS A 51 -30.43 6.78 -55.47
CA HIS A 51 -29.98 5.43 -55.89
C HIS A 51 -28.42 5.32 -55.86
N ALA A 52 -27.75 4.15 -55.83
CA ALA A 52 -28.13 2.75 -55.50
C ALA A 52 -26.87 1.83 -55.46
N LEU A 53 -27.07 0.53 -55.14
CA LEU A 53 -26.14 -0.63 -55.21
C LEU A 53 -25.05 -0.65 -54.10
N GLU A 54 -24.88 -1.69 -53.27
CA GLU A 54 -24.72 -3.16 -53.45
C GLU A 54 -23.27 -3.61 -53.76
N GLY A 55 -22.77 -4.57 -52.97
CA GLY A 55 -21.44 -5.18 -53.13
C GLY A 55 -20.76 -5.48 -51.78
N ASP A 56 -20.56 -6.76 -51.44
CA ASP A 56 -19.97 -7.25 -50.18
C ASP A 56 -18.46 -7.63 -50.36
N PRO A 57 -17.71 -8.04 -49.32
CA PRO A 57 -16.23 -7.95 -49.29
C PRO A 57 -15.50 -9.13 -49.95
N PHE A 58 -14.15 -9.05 -49.95
CA PHE A 58 -13.25 -10.14 -50.34
C PHE A 58 -12.06 -10.30 -49.39
N GLU A 59 -11.54 -11.52 -49.34
CA GLU A 59 -10.47 -11.99 -48.46
C GLU A 59 -9.08 -12.02 -49.14
N GLU A 60 -8.12 -12.48 -48.35
CA GLU A 60 -6.72 -12.92 -48.57
C GLU A 60 -6.16 -13.17 -49.98
N GLY A 61 -4.83 -13.01 -50.09
CA GLY A 61 -4.02 -13.46 -51.22
C GLY A 61 -2.52 -13.39 -50.91
N GLU A 62 -1.88 -14.55 -50.76
CA GLU A 62 -0.42 -14.71 -50.82
C GLU A 62 0.03 -14.72 -52.29
N ASP A 63 1.29 -14.36 -52.59
CA ASP A 63 2.38 -15.35 -52.81
C ASP A 63 3.62 -14.77 -53.56
N ASP A 64 4.73 -15.48 -53.38
CA ASP A 64 6.07 -15.57 -54.01
C ASP A 64 6.65 -14.53 -55.01
N GLY A 65 7.99 -14.43 -55.03
CA GLY A 65 8.74 -13.56 -55.95
C GLY A 65 10.27 -13.61 -55.79
N GLN A 66 10.95 -14.52 -56.47
CA GLN A 66 12.38 -14.81 -56.30
C GLN A 66 13.38 -13.92 -57.07
N THR A 67 14.64 -13.96 -56.61
CA THR A 67 15.93 -14.08 -57.37
C THR A 67 16.99 -12.98 -57.12
N GLY A 68 18.28 -13.39 -57.26
CA GLY A 68 19.44 -12.49 -57.37
C GLY A 68 20.46 -12.65 -56.24
N GLY A 69 21.65 -13.17 -56.56
CA GLY A 69 22.78 -13.28 -55.62
C GLY A 69 24.12 -13.03 -56.28
N ALA A 70 25.10 -12.55 -55.50
CA ALA A 70 26.50 -12.35 -55.90
C ALA A 70 27.43 -12.49 -54.68
N GLN A 71 28.74 -12.66 -54.91
CA GLN A 71 29.72 -13.06 -53.89
C GLN A 71 30.75 -11.95 -53.60
N ASN A 72 31.38 -12.05 -52.42
CA ASN A 72 32.73 -11.61 -52.06
C ASN A 72 33.16 -10.15 -52.36
N LYS A 73 33.57 -9.42 -51.31
CA LYS A 73 35.01 -9.32 -50.97
C LYS A 73 35.29 -8.61 -49.63
N GLU A 74 36.51 -8.80 -49.15
CA GLU A 74 37.15 -8.06 -48.06
C GLU A 74 37.69 -6.72 -48.58
N GLU A 75 37.68 -5.69 -47.73
CA GLU A 75 38.83 -4.86 -47.31
C GLU A 75 38.32 -3.72 -46.39
N GLY A 76 39.17 -2.82 -45.90
CA GLY A 76 38.76 -1.81 -44.90
C GLY A 76 39.65 -0.57 -44.87
N SER A 77 39.79 0.00 -43.66
CA SER A 77 40.51 1.23 -43.30
C SER A 77 39.80 2.59 -43.48
N SER A 78 40.11 3.44 -42.51
CA SER A 78 39.97 4.90 -42.35
C SER A 78 39.90 5.80 -43.60
N TYR A 79 39.17 6.92 -43.52
CA TYR A 79 39.77 8.21 -43.10
C TYR A 79 38.73 9.28 -42.74
N ASP A 80 39.21 10.38 -42.15
CA ASP A 80 38.46 11.58 -41.73
C ASP A 80 38.02 12.48 -42.91
N GLY A 81 37.13 13.45 -42.64
CA GLY A 81 36.73 14.49 -43.58
C GLY A 81 35.75 15.49 -42.97
N GLU A 82 36.20 16.73 -42.74
CA GLU A 82 35.39 17.85 -42.27
C GLU A 82 34.69 18.56 -43.43
N GLU A 83 33.58 19.29 -43.17
CA GLU A 83 33.35 20.60 -43.80
C GLU A 83 32.41 21.48 -42.94
N ASP A 84 32.94 22.62 -42.51
CA ASP A 84 32.23 23.82 -41.99
C ASP A 84 31.66 24.61 -43.21
N PRO A 85 30.81 25.68 -43.13
CA PRO A 85 31.35 26.98 -42.68
C PRO A 85 30.39 28.15 -42.25
N TYR A 86 31.01 29.16 -41.62
CA TYR A 86 30.68 30.62 -41.54
C TYR A 86 29.43 31.13 -40.76
N CYS A 87 29.38 32.38 -40.22
CA CYS A 87 30.28 33.19 -39.33
C CYS A 87 29.58 34.54 -38.92
N ALA A 88 30.18 35.28 -37.96
CA ALA A 88 29.94 36.70 -37.57
C ALA A 88 28.59 37.01 -36.84
N ASP A 89 28.45 38.01 -35.93
CA ASP A 89 29.31 39.09 -35.38
C ASP A 89 28.65 39.69 -34.08
N LYS A 90 29.21 40.55 -33.18
CA LYS A 90 30.56 41.10 -32.91
C LYS A 90 30.66 41.73 -31.49
N GLY A 91 31.80 41.59 -30.79
CA GLY A 91 32.28 42.49 -29.70
C GLY A 91 31.67 42.34 -28.28
N GLY A 92 32.34 42.74 -27.18
CA GLY A 92 33.74 43.21 -27.03
C GLY A 92 34.08 43.76 -25.63
N ASN A 93 35.39 43.81 -25.29
CA ASN A 93 36.06 44.37 -24.07
C ASN A 93 35.84 43.60 -22.74
N SER A 94 36.84 43.08 -21.98
CA SER A 94 38.12 43.58 -21.39
C SER A 94 37.92 44.26 -20.01
N GLU A 95 38.76 44.13 -18.96
CA GLU A 95 40.18 43.73 -18.72
C GLU A 95 40.26 42.76 -17.48
N VAL A 96 41.20 41.81 -17.27
CA VAL A 96 42.68 41.84 -17.08
C VAL A 96 43.08 42.55 -15.75
N ASN A 97 43.86 42.00 -14.79
CA ASN A 97 45.11 41.22 -14.90
C ASN A 97 45.48 40.26 -13.71
N ASP A 98 46.66 39.59 -13.82
CA ASP A 98 47.49 38.73 -12.93
C ASP A 98 47.64 39.11 -11.42
N THR A 99 48.19 38.30 -10.48
CA THR A 99 49.41 37.42 -10.48
C THR A 99 49.36 36.14 -9.61
N LYS A 100 50.47 35.37 -9.54
CA LYS A 100 50.66 34.04 -8.91
C LYS A 100 51.76 33.98 -7.83
N HIS A 101 51.70 32.96 -6.95
CA HIS A 101 52.81 32.27 -6.24
C HIS A 101 53.73 33.12 -5.31
N ASP A 102 54.56 32.61 -4.39
CA ASP A 102 55.19 31.28 -4.20
C ASP A 102 55.13 30.73 -2.74
N ASP A 103 55.68 29.53 -2.56
CA ASP A 103 55.73 28.69 -1.34
C ASP A 103 56.46 29.29 -0.10
N HIS A 104 56.15 28.78 1.11
CA HIS A 104 57.04 27.83 1.83
C HIS A 104 56.48 27.28 3.16
N SER A 105 57.16 26.26 3.70
CA SER A 105 56.73 25.44 4.84
C SER A 105 57.58 25.63 6.10
N GLY A 106 56.99 25.42 7.29
CA GLY A 106 57.66 24.61 8.32
C GLY A 106 57.58 25.04 9.79
N HIS A 107 57.64 24.00 10.63
CA HIS A 107 58.05 23.94 12.03
C HIS A 107 57.09 24.34 13.17
N ASP A 108 57.35 23.66 14.29
CA ASP A 108 56.53 23.51 15.48
C ASP A 108 56.97 24.41 16.65
N SER A 109 56.15 24.36 17.70
CA SER A 109 56.51 24.25 19.12
C SER A 109 56.34 25.46 20.05
N ASN A 110 55.53 25.18 21.08
CA ASN A 110 55.69 25.56 22.49
C ASN A 110 55.41 26.99 22.97
N ASN A 111 54.55 27.02 24.03
CA ASN A 111 54.56 27.94 25.18
C ASN A 111 54.12 29.41 24.91
N ASP A 112 53.55 30.16 25.85
CA ASP A 112 53.22 29.84 27.27
C ASP A 112 52.04 30.68 27.81
N GLU A 113 51.63 30.38 29.06
CA GLU A 113 50.90 31.25 30.03
C GLU A 113 49.49 31.79 29.66
N GLY A 114 48.69 32.18 30.68
CA GLY A 114 47.40 32.88 30.47
C GLY A 114 46.21 32.42 31.34
N GLU A 115 46.38 32.49 32.66
CA GLU A 115 45.37 32.27 33.73
C GLU A 115 43.99 32.93 33.45
N THR A 116 42.86 32.39 33.92
CA THR A 116 42.47 32.52 35.34
C THR A 116 41.39 31.55 35.82
N GLU A 117 41.34 31.41 37.15
CA GLU A 117 40.62 30.38 37.89
C GLU A 117 39.09 30.54 37.94
N THR A 118 38.38 29.43 38.18
CA THR A 118 37.70 29.29 39.48
C THR A 118 37.64 27.84 39.95
N GLN A 119 38.02 27.61 41.20
CA GLN A 119 38.00 26.31 41.88
C GLN A 119 36.64 26.07 42.60
N ASN A 120 36.28 24.96 43.26
CA ASN A 120 36.96 23.72 43.66
C ASN A 120 35.91 22.62 44.07
N LYS A 121 36.38 21.43 44.50
CA LYS A 121 35.69 20.42 45.36
C LYS A 121 34.54 19.63 44.70
N GLN A 122 34.60 18.31 44.44
CA GLN A 122 35.31 17.18 45.09
C GLN A 122 35.16 17.10 46.63
N SER A 123 34.88 15.96 47.27
CA SER A 123 34.56 14.60 46.81
C SER A 123 34.23 13.71 48.04
N ARG A 124 33.37 12.69 47.88
CA ARG A 124 33.36 11.44 48.72
C ARG A 124 32.99 11.63 50.23
N ASN A 125 32.72 10.61 51.05
CA ASN A 125 32.65 9.15 50.85
C ASN A 125 31.71 8.51 51.90
N LYS A 126 31.05 7.38 51.56
CA LYS A 126 31.20 6.10 52.30
C LYS A 126 30.44 4.94 51.62
N GLN A 127 30.91 3.72 51.91
CA GLN A 127 30.41 2.45 51.36
C GLN A 127 29.37 1.82 52.31
N ASN A 128 28.57 0.89 51.77
CA ASN A 128 28.49 -0.50 52.27
C ASN A 128 27.89 -1.40 51.18
N SER A 129 27.87 -2.71 51.41
CA SER A 129 27.87 -3.74 50.36
C SER A 129 26.74 -4.77 50.46
N ASP A 130 26.67 -5.61 49.42
CA ASP A 130 26.08 -6.96 49.36
C ASP A 130 24.54 -7.11 49.41
N GLY A 131 24.03 -7.99 48.54
CA GLY A 131 22.61 -8.31 48.46
C GLY A 131 22.15 -8.73 47.05
N GLU A 132 22.46 -9.95 46.62
CA GLU A 132 21.82 -10.55 45.43
C GLU A 132 20.32 -10.74 45.67
N ASN A 133 19.50 -10.54 44.63
CA ASN A 133 18.25 -11.29 44.46
C ASN A 133 17.71 -11.21 43.02
N ILE A 134 17.17 -12.34 42.55
CA ILE A 134 16.62 -12.51 41.20
C ILE A 134 15.09 -12.34 41.25
N PRO A 135 14.48 -11.46 40.44
CA PRO A 135 13.04 -11.45 40.24
C PRO A 135 12.60 -12.69 39.43
N LYS A 136 11.68 -13.48 39.99
CA LYS A 136 10.95 -14.53 39.25
C LYS A 136 9.70 -13.95 38.59
N GLU A 137 9.13 -14.72 37.66
CA GLU A 137 7.87 -14.41 36.97
C GLU A 137 6.66 -14.36 37.93
N GLY A 138 5.67 -13.52 37.61
CA GLY A 138 4.38 -13.46 38.31
C GLY A 138 3.58 -12.18 38.01
N ASP A 139 2.31 -12.36 37.61
CA ASP A 139 1.28 -11.31 37.44
C ASP A 139 0.96 -10.56 38.77
N PRO A 140 0.25 -9.40 38.79
CA PRO A 140 -0.63 -8.87 37.73
C PRO A 140 -0.45 -7.39 37.34
N TYR A 141 -1.24 -6.97 36.35
CA TYR A 141 -1.45 -5.59 35.91
C TYR A 141 -1.65 -4.57 37.07
N PRO A 142 -0.98 -3.40 37.06
CA PRO A 142 -1.22 -2.34 38.04
C PRO A 142 -2.57 -1.63 37.80
N GLU A 143 -3.22 -1.19 38.90
CA GLU A 143 -4.52 -0.51 38.83
C GLU A 143 -4.46 0.82 38.05
N THR A 144 -5.42 1.05 37.16
CA THR A 144 -5.58 2.31 36.42
C THR A 144 -6.25 3.39 37.28
N PRO A 145 -5.75 4.64 37.30
CA PRO A 145 -6.29 5.70 38.15
C PRO A 145 -7.59 6.29 37.58
N PHE A 146 -8.74 5.75 38.02
CA PHE A 146 -10.06 6.34 37.79
C PHE A 146 -10.69 6.77 39.13
N PRO A 147 -11.14 8.04 39.29
CA PRO A 147 -11.82 8.49 40.50
C PRO A 147 -13.13 7.71 40.78
N ARG A 148 -13.33 7.28 42.02
CA ARG A 148 -14.53 6.56 42.45
C ARG A 148 -15.54 7.50 43.12
N GLY A 149 -16.82 7.36 42.75
CA GLY A 149 -17.95 7.63 43.65
C GLY A 149 -18.53 9.04 43.68
N ILE A 150 -19.86 9.11 43.62
CA ILE A 150 -20.70 10.27 43.95
C ILE A 150 -21.53 9.89 45.18
N PRO A 151 -21.63 10.75 46.22
CA PRO A 151 -22.74 10.71 47.19
C PRO A 151 -23.89 11.65 46.74
N THR A 152 -25.13 11.21 46.94
CA THR A 152 -26.36 11.97 46.66
C THR A 152 -26.97 12.54 47.94
N GLY A 153 -27.57 13.75 47.91
CA GLY A 153 -28.61 14.12 48.88
C GLY A 153 -28.65 15.58 49.37
N GLU A 154 -29.76 16.24 49.05
CA GLU A 154 -30.56 17.14 49.92
C GLU A 154 -29.92 18.34 50.67
N GLY A 155 -30.26 19.56 50.20
CA GLY A 155 -31.18 20.45 50.94
C GLY A 155 -30.64 21.46 51.96
N SER A 156 -30.72 22.75 51.65
CA SER A 156 -30.96 23.85 52.62
C SER A 156 -31.31 25.19 51.92
N TYR A 157 -31.72 26.21 52.68
CA TYR A 157 -32.49 27.38 52.19
C TYR A 157 -31.66 28.64 51.85
N GLN A 158 -32.14 29.33 50.80
CA GLN A 158 -32.15 30.80 50.58
C GLN A 158 -31.17 31.74 51.33
N ARG A 159 -30.48 32.58 50.55
CA ARG A 159 -30.54 34.06 50.68
C ARG A 159 -30.15 34.73 49.36
N GLY A 160 -30.76 35.88 49.05
CA GLY A 160 -30.58 36.58 47.77
C GLY A 160 -29.34 37.48 47.71
N ARG A 161 -28.92 37.80 46.48
CA ARG A 161 -27.98 38.86 46.13
C ARG A 161 -28.44 39.58 44.85
N GLU A 162 -27.96 40.80 44.68
CA GLU A 162 -28.26 41.70 43.56
C GLU A 162 -27.59 41.24 42.24
N PRO A 163 -28.05 41.73 41.07
CA PRO A 163 -27.50 41.32 39.77
C PRO A 163 -26.09 41.90 39.53
N GLY A 164 -25.08 41.23 40.08
CA GLY A 164 -23.67 41.45 39.74
C GLY A 164 -23.33 40.97 38.33
N VAL A 165 -22.20 41.45 37.81
CA VAL A 165 -21.60 40.97 36.55
C VAL A 165 -21.44 39.45 36.65
N GLY A 166 -21.90 38.72 35.62
CA GLY A 166 -21.92 37.26 35.62
C GLY A 166 -20.53 36.67 35.90
N GLU A 167 -20.47 35.75 36.86
CA GLU A 167 -19.27 34.95 37.09
C GLU A 167 -18.90 34.21 35.79
N PRO A 168 -17.61 34.19 35.39
CA PRO A 168 -17.21 33.40 34.23
C PRO A 168 -17.53 31.93 34.49
N GLU A 169 -18.23 31.28 33.57
CA GLU A 169 -18.57 29.85 33.71
C GLU A 169 -17.30 29.03 34.00
N PRO A 170 -17.35 28.08 34.95
CA PRO A 170 -16.18 27.31 35.31
C PRO A 170 -15.63 26.59 34.07
N PRO A 171 -14.31 26.69 33.80
CA PRO A 171 -13.75 26.24 32.53
C PRO A 171 -14.03 24.75 32.34
N LEU A 172 -14.45 24.39 31.12
CA LEU A 172 -14.73 23.00 30.77
C LEU A 172 -13.44 22.18 30.95
N ILE A 173 -13.46 21.21 31.87
CA ILE A 173 -12.31 20.35 32.18
C ILE A 173 -12.30 19.14 31.24
N ASN A 174 -11.14 18.86 30.66
CA ASN A 174 -10.89 17.68 29.85
C ASN A 174 -10.83 16.43 30.74
N LYS A 175 -11.78 15.52 30.53
CA LYS A 175 -11.95 14.29 31.35
C LYS A 175 -10.85 13.25 31.18
N LEU A 176 -9.93 13.45 30.24
CA LEU A 176 -8.77 12.57 30.03
C LEU A 176 -7.53 13.04 30.80
N THR A 177 -7.27 14.35 30.81
CA THR A 177 -6.09 14.97 31.45
C THR A 177 -6.39 15.55 32.84
N ASN A 178 -7.64 15.92 33.11
CA ASN A 178 -8.10 16.79 34.21
C ASN A 178 -7.64 18.26 34.11
N GLU A 179 -7.11 18.68 32.96
CA GLU A 179 -6.75 20.07 32.66
C GLU A 179 -7.94 20.84 32.03
N PRO A 180 -7.99 22.17 32.11
CA PRO A 180 -8.92 22.99 31.32
C PRO A 180 -8.73 22.77 29.80
N TYR A 181 -9.83 22.73 29.04
CA TYR A 181 -9.76 22.68 27.58
C TYR A 181 -9.17 23.98 26.98
N SER A 182 -8.37 23.84 25.93
CA SER A 182 -7.79 24.95 25.18
C SER A 182 -8.82 25.72 24.34
N GLU A 183 -8.52 26.98 24.01
CA GLU A 183 -9.32 27.77 23.06
C GLU A 183 -9.42 27.08 21.69
N ARG A 184 -8.36 26.37 21.27
CA ARG A 184 -8.32 25.61 20.03
C ARG A 184 -9.33 24.46 20.05
N TYR A 185 -9.48 23.75 21.17
CA TYR A 185 -10.52 22.74 21.34
C TYR A 185 -11.92 23.36 21.21
N LEU A 186 -12.18 24.53 21.79
CA LEU A 186 -13.49 25.19 21.72
C LEU A 186 -13.84 25.59 20.28
N GLN A 187 -12.88 26.13 19.52
CA GLN A 187 -13.04 26.42 18.09
C GLN A 187 -13.36 25.14 17.30
N LEU A 188 -12.56 24.08 17.48
CA LEU A 188 -12.77 22.79 16.84
C LEU A 188 -14.11 22.15 17.22
N LEU A 189 -14.62 22.37 18.45
CA LEU A 189 -15.91 21.84 18.90
C LEU A 189 -17.09 22.46 18.14
N GLU A 190 -17.05 23.76 17.81
CA GLU A 190 -18.07 24.38 16.97
C GLU A 190 -18.04 23.86 15.53
N ASP A 191 -16.86 23.53 14.99
CA ASP A 191 -16.76 22.88 13.68
C ASP A 191 -17.25 21.43 13.70
N LYS A 192 -16.90 20.65 14.73
CA LYS A 192 -17.42 19.27 14.92
C LYS A 192 -18.94 19.24 14.95
N LYS A 193 -19.60 20.21 15.59
CA LYS A 193 -21.08 20.34 15.62
C LYS A 193 -21.72 20.53 14.24
N LYS A 194 -20.98 21.04 13.23
CA LYS A 194 -21.47 21.27 11.86
C LYS A 194 -21.43 20.00 10.98
N LEU A 195 -20.69 18.97 11.39
CA LEU A 195 -20.52 17.73 10.62
C LEU A 195 -21.80 16.88 10.61
N PRO A 196 -22.17 16.21 9.49
CA PRO A 196 -23.36 15.36 9.44
C PRO A 196 -23.39 14.25 10.49
N ALA A 197 -22.26 13.61 10.79
CA ALA A 197 -22.16 12.59 11.83
C ALA A 197 -22.61 13.10 13.21
N TRP A 198 -22.40 14.38 13.53
CA TRP A 198 -22.85 14.97 14.80
C TRP A 198 -24.38 15.01 14.92
N SER A 199 -25.10 15.23 13.81
CA SER A 199 -26.57 15.14 13.80
C SER A 199 -27.07 13.72 14.09
N ALA A 200 -26.35 12.70 13.62
CA ALA A 200 -26.67 11.29 13.83
C ALA A 200 -26.31 10.78 15.25
N LYS A 201 -25.50 11.51 16.04
CA LYS A 201 -24.94 11.09 17.34
C LYS A 201 -25.95 10.47 18.31
N LYS A 202 -27.15 11.06 18.45
CA LYS A 202 -28.20 10.53 19.34
C LYS A 202 -28.76 9.18 18.86
N ASN A 203 -28.87 8.97 17.54
CA ASN A 203 -29.32 7.70 16.97
C ASN A 203 -28.20 6.66 17.00
N PHE A 204 -26.96 7.06 16.71
CA PHE A 204 -25.77 6.22 16.85
C PHE A 204 -25.67 5.62 18.27
N LEU A 205 -25.71 6.45 19.32
CA LEU A 205 -25.62 5.99 20.71
C LEU A 205 -26.78 5.07 21.13
N LYS A 206 -27.96 5.22 20.50
CA LYS A 206 -29.13 4.34 20.70
C LYS A 206 -28.97 2.97 20.02
N LEU A 207 -28.37 2.94 18.81
CA LEU A 207 -28.14 1.71 18.05
C LEU A 207 -26.92 0.94 18.57
N PHE A 208 -25.81 1.62 18.86
CA PHE A 208 -24.58 1.03 19.39
C PHE A 208 -24.80 0.31 20.74
N LYS A 209 -25.67 0.83 21.60
CA LYS A 209 -26.07 0.17 22.86
C LYS A 209 -26.98 -1.04 22.68
N LYS A 210 -27.56 -1.24 21.49
CA LYS A 210 -28.58 -2.28 21.22
C LYS A 210 -28.13 -3.43 20.33
N ASN A 211 -27.05 -3.25 19.56
CA ASN A 211 -26.56 -4.23 18.59
C ASN A 211 -25.09 -4.51 18.87
N ASP A 212 -24.62 -5.72 18.59
CA ASP A 212 -23.20 -6.10 18.76
C ASP A 212 -22.38 -5.82 17.49
N VAL A 213 -23.05 -5.76 16.34
CA VAL A 213 -22.51 -5.23 15.09
C VAL A 213 -23.39 -4.06 14.62
N LEU A 214 -22.76 -2.97 14.16
CA LEU A 214 -23.44 -1.81 13.58
C LEU A 214 -22.75 -1.38 12.27
N ILE A 215 -23.50 -1.36 11.17
CA ILE A 215 -23.01 -0.88 9.88
C ILE A 215 -23.32 0.62 9.79
N ILE A 216 -22.35 1.43 9.38
CA ILE A 216 -22.51 2.89 9.22
C ILE A 216 -22.17 3.27 7.78
N VAL A 217 -23.16 3.80 7.06
CA VAL A 217 -23.00 4.31 5.70
C VAL A 217 -23.05 5.83 5.74
N GLY A 218 -22.13 6.48 5.04
CA GLY A 218 -22.18 7.94 4.90
C GLY A 218 -21.03 8.49 4.07
N ASP A 219 -21.30 9.56 3.34
CA ASP A 219 -20.38 10.13 2.37
C ASP A 219 -19.01 10.48 2.94
N THR A 220 -18.00 10.49 2.08
CA THR A 220 -16.66 10.92 2.46
C THR A 220 -16.65 12.40 2.86
N GLY A 221 -16.10 12.73 4.03
CA GLY A 221 -16.22 14.06 4.64
C GLY A 221 -17.41 14.22 5.62
N SER A 222 -18.34 13.27 5.72
CA SER A 222 -19.47 13.33 6.68
C SER A 222 -19.07 13.28 8.17
N GLY A 223 -17.81 12.96 8.47
CA GLY A 223 -17.25 12.89 9.82
C GLY A 223 -17.15 11.49 10.43
N LYS A 224 -17.46 10.41 9.70
CA LYS A 224 -17.41 9.01 10.22
C LYS A 224 -16.14 8.73 11.03
N THR A 225 -15.00 8.82 10.36
CA THR A 225 -13.66 8.43 10.81
C THR A 225 -13.18 9.19 12.05
N THR A 226 -13.48 10.50 12.15
CA THR A 226 -13.05 11.32 13.29
C THR A 226 -14.06 11.31 14.45
N GLN A 227 -15.37 11.29 14.16
CA GLN A 227 -16.40 11.50 15.19
C GLN A 227 -16.92 10.20 15.82
N ILE A 228 -17.04 9.10 15.08
CA ILE A 228 -17.66 7.87 15.62
C ILE A 228 -16.82 7.27 16.75
N SER A 229 -15.50 7.28 16.63
CA SER A 229 -14.57 6.86 17.69
C SER A 229 -14.69 7.72 18.96
N GLN A 230 -14.82 9.05 18.82
CA GLN A 230 -15.13 9.96 19.94
C GLN A 230 -16.49 9.63 20.57
N PHE A 231 -17.52 9.29 19.77
CA PHE A 231 -18.84 8.94 20.29
C PHE A 231 -18.85 7.57 21.01
N VAL A 232 -18.04 6.60 20.57
CA VAL A 232 -17.81 5.34 21.32
C VAL A 232 -17.14 5.64 22.66
N LEU A 233 -16.14 6.51 22.71
CA LEU A 233 -15.49 6.91 23.96
C LEU A 233 -16.48 7.61 24.92
N GLU A 234 -17.28 8.55 24.42
CA GLU A 234 -18.36 9.22 25.17
C GLU A 234 -19.44 8.27 25.68
N SER A 235 -19.65 7.11 25.03
CA SER A 235 -20.71 6.17 25.39
C SER A 235 -20.54 5.50 26.76
N LYS A 236 -19.35 5.66 27.38
CA LYS A 236 -18.86 4.97 28.59
C LYS A 236 -18.67 3.45 28.45
N PHE A 237 -18.88 2.87 27.28
CA PHE A 237 -18.60 1.45 27.05
C PHE A 237 -17.10 1.12 27.16
N ALA A 238 -16.22 2.12 26.94
CA ALA A 238 -14.75 2.01 26.90
C ALA A 238 -14.03 2.29 28.24
N GLU A 239 -14.72 2.33 29.38
CA GLU A 239 -14.11 2.68 30.68
C GLU A 239 -13.03 1.72 31.21
N LYS A 240 -12.74 0.60 30.53
CA LYS A 240 -11.70 -0.37 30.90
C LYS A 240 -10.89 -0.97 29.73
N LYS A 241 -11.15 -0.57 28.48
CA LYS A 241 -10.53 -1.17 27.26
C LYS A 241 -10.38 -0.12 26.16
N SER A 242 -9.38 -0.29 25.30
CA SER A 242 -9.15 0.60 24.16
C SER A 242 -10.21 0.43 23.06
N ILE A 243 -10.32 1.42 22.18
CA ILE A 243 -11.05 1.38 20.91
C ILE A 243 -10.01 1.22 19.79
N ALA A 244 -10.18 0.20 18.95
CA ALA A 244 -9.41 0.02 17.72
C ALA A 244 -10.17 0.66 16.54
N VAL A 245 -9.47 1.44 15.71
CA VAL A 245 -10.03 1.98 14.45
C VAL A 245 -9.08 1.65 13.31
N THR A 246 -9.48 0.76 12.41
CA THR A 246 -8.64 0.41 11.26
C THR A 246 -8.70 1.50 10.18
N GLN A 247 -7.65 1.58 9.37
CA GLN A 247 -7.58 2.40 8.17
C GLN A 247 -6.75 1.64 7.12
N PRO A 248 -7.25 1.40 5.90
CA PRO A 248 -6.49 0.78 4.82
C PRO A 248 -5.13 1.44 4.53
N ARG A 249 -5.02 2.76 4.73
CA ARG A 249 -3.87 3.58 4.31
C ARG A 249 -3.09 4.11 5.51
N ARG A 250 -1.77 3.84 5.55
CA ARG A 250 -0.82 4.35 6.58
C ARG A 250 -0.98 5.85 6.85
N VAL A 251 -1.04 6.66 5.79
CA VAL A 251 -1.15 8.13 5.90
C VAL A 251 -2.46 8.53 6.60
N ALA A 252 -3.57 7.86 6.31
CA ALA A 252 -4.86 8.12 6.95
C ALA A 252 -4.82 7.78 8.45
N ALA A 253 -4.28 6.62 8.84
CA ALA A 253 -4.09 6.27 10.25
C ALA A 253 -3.29 7.34 11.03
N MET A 254 -2.19 7.84 10.44
CA MET A 254 -1.36 8.89 11.05
C MET A 254 -2.09 10.24 11.12
N SER A 255 -2.72 10.69 10.03
CA SER A 255 -3.36 12.01 9.96
C SER A 255 -4.64 12.08 10.78
N VAL A 256 -5.44 11.01 10.80
CA VAL A 256 -6.65 10.92 11.62
C VAL A 256 -6.28 10.87 13.10
N ALA A 257 -5.27 10.10 13.50
CA ALA A 257 -4.82 10.07 14.89
C ALA A 257 -4.33 11.44 15.36
N ALA A 258 -3.54 12.14 14.54
CA ALA A 258 -3.12 13.52 14.83
C ALA A 258 -4.34 14.45 14.97
N ARG A 259 -5.25 14.45 13.98
CA ARG A 259 -6.45 15.29 14.03
C ARG A 259 -7.35 14.99 15.23
N VAL A 260 -7.52 13.72 15.61
CA VAL A 260 -8.38 13.33 16.75
C VAL A 260 -7.68 13.56 18.09
N SER A 261 -6.35 13.58 18.14
CA SER A 261 -5.62 14.08 19.31
C SER A 261 -5.84 15.58 19.54
N GLU A 262 -5.88 16.39 18.46
CA GLU A 262 -6.25 17.81 18.53
C GLU A 262 -7.73 18.00 18.90
N GLU A 263 -8.64 17.23 18.30
CA GLU A 263 -10.08 17.31 18.58
C GLU A 263 -10.47 16.85 19.99
N LEU A 264 -9.61 16.10 20.69
CA LEU A 264 -9.77 15.70 22.09
C LEU A 264 -8.85 16.46 23.07
N ASP A 265 -8.04 17.39 22.57
CA ASP A 265 -7.12 18.24 23.35
C ASP A 265 -6.10 17.41 24.16
N VAL A 266 -5.44 16.45 23.50
CA VAL A 266 -4.45 15.52 24.09
C VAL A 266 -3.22 15.37 23.20
N GLU A 267 -2.08 14.99 23.79
CA GLU A 267 -0.84 14.74 23.02
C GLU A 267 -0.90 13.43 22.23
N LEU A 268 -0.56 13.47 20.94
CA LEU A 268 -0.49 12.29 20.07
C LEU A 268 0.54 11.26 20.57
N GLY A 269 0.07 10.06 20.90
CA GLY A 269 0.82 8.97 21.54
C GLY A 269 0.35 8.68 22.97
N THR A 270 -0.36 9.62 23.61
CA THR A 270 -0.93 9.44 24.95
C THR A 270 -2.30 8.74 24.85
N TYR A 271 -3.41 9.48 25.01
CA TYR A 271 -4.78 8.95 24.97
C TYR A 271 -5.25 8.59 23.56
N VAL A 272 -4.81 9.34 22.56
CA VAL A 272 -4.97 9.01 21.13
C VAL A 272 -3.60 8.67 20.56
N GLY A 273 -3.49 7.56 19.85
CA GLY A 273 -2.25 7.10 19.23
C GLY A 273 -2.49 6.37 17.91
N TYR A 274 -1.42 5.96 17.25
CA TYR A 274 -1.50 5.10 16.07
C TYR A 274 -0.45 3.99 16.02
N THR A 275 -0.74 2.92 15.28
CA THR A 275 0.18 1.79 15.08
C THR A 275 0.12 1.32 13.63
N ILE A 276 1.23 1.38 12.91
CA ILE A 276 1.35 0.97 11.49
C ILE A 276 2.57 0.07 11.29
N ARG A 277 2.67 -0.63 10.14
CA ARG A 277 3.79 -1.55 9.88
C ARG A 277 5.12 -0.79 10.01
N PHE A 278 5.95 -1.26 10.95
CA PHE A 278 7.24 -0.71 11.37
C PHE A 278 7.25 0.59 12.20
N GLU A 279 6.11 1.08 12.70
CA GLU A 279 6.02 2.37 13.41
C GLU A 279 4.83 2.39 14.39
N ASP A 280 5.09 2.40 15.70
CA ASP A 280 4.08 2.50 16.76
C ASP A 280 4.25 3.80 17.56
N ARG A 281 3.19 4.60 17.62
CA ARG A 281 3.07 5.82 18.42
C ARG A 281 1.82 5.69 19.28
N SER A 282 1.86 4.74 20.20
CA SER A 282 0.85 4.51 21.25
C SER A 282 1.52 4.22 22.59
N SER A 283 0.73 4.20 23.67
CA SER A 283 1.20 3.98 25.04
C SER A 283 0.19 3.16 25.85
N THR A 284 0.52 2.89 27.12
CA THR A 284 -0.41 2.27 28.08
C THR A 284 -1.64 3.14 28.37
N ARG A 285 -1.59 4.46 28.10
CA ARG A 285 -2.72 5.38 28.26
C ARG A 285 -3.65 5.45 27.03
N THR A 286 -3.32 4.79 25.93
CA THR A 286 -4.06 4.94 24.66
C THR A 286 -5.45 4.29 24.70
N VAL A 287 -6.48 5.14 24.76
CA VAL A 287 -7.90 4.75 24.72
C VAL A 287 -8.47 4.70 23.30
N ILE A 288 -7.93 5.46 22.35
CA ILE A 288 -8.25 5.33 20.91
C ILE A 288 -6.94 5.08 20.14
N LYS A 289 -6.82 3.91 19.50
CA LYS A 289 -5.72 3.57 18.61
C LYS A 289 -6.23 3.50 17.17
N TYR A 290 -5.66 4.33 16.29
CA TYR A 290 -5.82 4.17 14.84
C TYR A 290 -4.73 3.25 14.31
N LEU A 291 -5.06 2.21 13.57
CA LEU A 291 -4.06 1.28 13.05
C LEU A 291 -4.36 0.84 11.62
N THR A 292 -3.35 0.41 10.88
CA THR A 292 -3.63 -0.24 9.58
C THR A 292 -4.27 -1.59 9.81
N ASP A 293 -5.19 -2.02 8.93
CA ASP A 293 -5.90 -3.31 8.98
C ASP A 293 -4.94 -4.47 9.31
N GLY A 294 -3.83 -4.58 8.55
CA GLY A 294 -2.80 -5.61 8.73
C GLY A 294 -1.96 -5.51 10.02
N MET A 295 -2.12 -4.44 10.82
CA MET A 295 -1.60 -4.38 12.20
C MET A 295 -2.62 -4.88 13.21
N LEU A 296 -3.94 -4.64 13.03
CA LEU A 296 -4.95 -5.27 13.88
C LEU A 296 -4.95 -6.78 13.69
N LEU A 297 -4.83 -7.25 12.43
CA LEU A 297 -4.69 -8.67 12.11
C LEU A 297 -3.42 -9.29 12.72
N ARG A 298 -2.32 -8.51 12.84
CA ARG A 298 -1.12 -8.95 13.57
C ARG A 298 -1.33 -8.97 15.09
N GLU A 299 -2.06 -8.01 15.64
CA GLU A 299 -2.39 -8.03 17.08
C GLU A 299 -3.27 -9.24 17.43
N SER A 300 -4.18 -9.70 16.55
CA SER A 300 -4.92 -10.96 16.79
C SER A 300 -4.05 -12.22 16.80
N MET A 301 -2.87 -12.23 16.17
CA MET A 301 -1.95 -13.39 16.26
C MET A 301 -1.33 -13.55 17.66
N TYR A 302 -1.34 -12.49 18.47
CA TYR A 302 -0.82 -12.46 19.84
C TYR A 302 -1.92 -12.42 20.90
N ASP A 303 -3.06 -11.83 20.58
CA ASP A 303 -4.28 -11.79 21.39
C ASP A 303 -5.46 -12.27 20.51
N PRO A 304 -5.67 -13.60 20.34
CA PRO A 304 -6.68 -14.14 19.44
C PRO A 304 -8.12 -13.74 19.75
N LEU A 305 -8.38 -13.24 20.96
CA LEU A 305 -9.69 -12.70 21.37
C LEU A 305 -9.71 -11.17 21.39
N LEU A 306 -8.64 -10.49 20.96
CA LEU A 306 -8.46 -9.03 20.94
C LEU A 306 -8.91 -8.37 22.25
N LYS A 307 -8.58 -8.99 23.39
CA LYS A 307 -8.98 -8.64 24.76
C LYS A 307 -8.68 -7.19 25.12
N ARG A 308 -7.62 -6.58 24.55
CA ARG A 308 -7.29 -5.15 24.70
C ARG A 308 -8.45 -4.22 24.28
N TYR A 309 -9.29 -4.65 23.34
CA TYR A 309 -10.34 -3.82 22.72
C TYR A 309 -11.75 -4.25 23.14
N ASN A 310 -12.61 -3.28 23.48
CA ASN A 310 -14.06 -3.51 23.61
C ASN A 310 -14.82 -3.24 22.31
N THR A 311 -14.26 -2.36 21.46
CA THR A 311 -14.87 -1.89 20.23
C THR A 311 -13.82 -1.89 19.14
N ILE A 312 -14.13 -2.57 18.04
CA ILE A 312 -13.36 -2.49 16.80
C ILE A 312 -14.20 -1.73 15.78
N ILE A 313 -13.59 -0.76 15.12
CA ILE A 313 -14.16 0.01 14.02
C ILE A 313 -13.37 -0.32 12.76
N LEU A 314 -13.98 -1.06 11.84
CA LEU A 314 -13.44 -1.33 10.51
C LEU A 314 -13.93 -0.21 9.57
N ASP A 315 -13.08 0.78 9.32
CA ASP A 315 -13.42 1.96 8.51
C ASP A 315 -12.93 1.85 7.06
N GLU A 316 -13.57 2.62 6.18
CA GLU A 316 -13.37 2.58 4.72
C GLU A 316 -13.49 1.15 4.14
N ALA A 317 -14.36 0.32 4.74
CA ALA A 317 -14.53 -1.11 4.47
C ALA A 317 -14.85 -1.48 3.01
N HIS A 318 -15.23 -0.49 2.21
CA HIS A 318 -15.46 -0.60 0.77
C HIS A 318 -14.16 -0.70 -0.06
N GLU A 319 -12.98 -0.40 0.50
CA GLU A 319 -11.70 -0.67 -0.20
C GLU A 319 -11.43 -2.18 -0.34
N ARG A 320 -12.10 -3.04 0.48
CA ARG A 320 -12.02 -4.50 0.41
C ARG A 320 -10.58 -5.02 0.32
N THR A 321 -9.74 -4.48 1.21
CA THR A 321 -8.32 -4.87 1.33
C THR A 321 -8.21 -6.30 1.85
N LEU A 322 -7.08 -6.95 1.53
CA LEU A 322 -6.82 -8.33 1.92
C LEU A 322 -6.90 -8.51 3.44
N ALA A 323 -6.44 -7.54 4.22
CA ALA A 323 -6.47 -7.61 5.68
C ALA A 323 -7.85 -7.26 6.27
N THR A 324 -8.61 -6.34 5.66
CA THR A 324 -9.99 -6.03 6.08
C THR A 324 -10.92 -7.23 5.86
N ASP A 325 -10.79 -7.92 4.72
CA ASP A 325 -11.62 -9.09 4.41
C ASP A 325 -11.40 -10.25 5.39
N ILE A 326 -10.14 -10.48 5.81
CA ILE A 326 -9.81 -11.47 6.84
C ILE A 326 -10.30 -11.04 8.22
N LEU A 327 -10.20 -9.75 8.55
CA LEU A 327 -10.72 -9.23 9.82
C LEU A 327 -12.23 -9.39 9.96
N PHE A 328 -13.01 -9.39 8.88
CA PHE A 328 -14.45 -9.66 8.95
C PHE A 328 -14.74 -11.06 9.52
N GLY A 329 -14.14 -12.11 8.96
CA GLY A 329 -14.31 -13.49 9.45
C GLY A 329 -13.68 -13.71 10.81
N VAL A 330 -12.45 -13.22 11.04
CA VAL A 330 -11.77 -13.35 12.33
C VAL A 330 -12.56 -12.67 13.46
N ILE A 331 -13.08 -11.46 13.26
CA ILE A 331 -13.87 -10.77 14.30
C ILE A 331 -15.24 -11.43 14.48
N LYS A 332 -15.87 -11.96 13.43
CA LYS A 332 -17.11 -12.74 13.55
C LYS A 332 -16.92 -13.96 14.46
N ASN A 333 -15.86 -14.75 14.22
CA ASN A 333 -15.50 -15.90 15.05
C ASN A 333 -15.14 -15.50 16.49
N ILE A 334 -14.52 -14.32 16.70
CA ILE A 334 -14.29 -13.79 18.05
C ILE A 334 -15.62 -13.43 18.74
N GLN A 335 -16.58 -12.79 18.05
CA GLN A 335 -17.86 -12.39 18.65
C GLN A 335 -18.69 -13.60 19.13
N GLU A 336 -18.58 -14.76 18.49
CA GLU A 336 -19.17 -16.02 18.98
C GLU A 336 -18.60 -16.46 20.35
N GLN A 337 -17.38 -16.02 20.69
CA GLN A 337 -16.70 -16.30 21.96
C GLN A 337 -16.72 -15.10 22.93
N ARG A 338 -17.11 -13.89 22.47
CA ARG A 338 -16.95 -12.62 23.20
C ARG A 338 -18.17 -11.70 23.06
N ASN A 339 -19.16 -11.92 23.93
CA ASN A 339 -20.37 -11.09 24.05
C ASN A 339 -20.12 -9.62 24.50
N ASP A 340 -18.88 -9.24 24.87
CA ASP A 340 -18.52 -7.85 25.21
C ASP A 340 -17.88 -7.07 24.03
N LEU A 341 -17.66 -7.72 22.88
CA LEU A 341 -17.03 -7.11 21.70
C LEU A 341 -18.09 -6.45 20.81
N LYS A 342 -17.99 -5.12 20.67
CA LYS A 342 -18.72 -4.35 19.66
C LYS A 342 -17.90 -4.24 18.37
N LEU A 343 -18.56 -4.45 17.24
CA LEU A 343 -18.02 -4.19 15.90
C LEU A 343 -18.80 -3.05 15.25
N ILE A 344 -18.08 -2.10 14.67
CA ILE A 344 -18.63 -1.09 13.76
C ILE A 344 -17.97 -1.27 12.40
N VAL A 345 -18.76 -1.37 11.33
CA VAL A 345 -18.25 -1.42 9.94
C VAL A 345 -18.69 -0.14 9.24
N MET A 346 -17.74 0.69 8.83
CA MET A 346 -18.02 1.99 8.22
C MET A 346 -17.68 2.00 6.72
N SER A 347 -18.63 2.48 5.92
CA SER A 347 -18.52 2.54 4.45
C SER A 347 -18.93 3.92 3.91
N ALA A 348 -18.46 4.22 2.70
CA ALA A 348 -18.89 5.37 1.89
C ALA A 348 -19.75 4.95 0.68
N THR A 349 -19.98 3.65 0.47
CA THR A 349 -20.70 3.11 -0.70
C THR A 349 -21.98 2.36 -0.27
N LEU A 350 -22.91 2.23 -1.21
CA LEU A 350 -24.26 1.70 -0.98
C LEU A 350 -24.36 0.16 -0.86
N ASP A 351 -23.26 -0.59 -0.99
CA ASP A 351 -23.27 -2.07 -0.81
C ASP A 351 -23.36 -2.51 0.68
N ALA A 352 -24.08 -1.73 1.49
CA ALA A 352 -24.39 -2.04 2.87
C ALA A 352 -25.21 -3.34 3.01
N GLY A 353 -25.94 -3.74 1.96
CA GLY A 353 -26.66 -5.01 1.90
C GLY A 353 -25.75 -6.23 1.99
N LYS A 354 -24.56 -6.21 1.35
CA LYS A 354 -23.60 -7.32 1.46
C LYS A 354 -23.01 -7.43 2.86
N PHE A 355 -22.59 -6.31 3.44
CA PHE A 355 -22.14 -6.25 4.85
C PHE A 355 -23.25 -6.72 5.81
N GLN A 356 -24.50 -6.28 5.60
CA GLN A 356 -25.65 -6.67 6.42
C GLN A 356 -25.94 -8.17 6.32
N LYS A 357 -25.89 -8.75 5.12
CA LYS A 357 -26.06 -10.20 4.94
C LYS A 357 -24.95 -10.99 5.63
N PHE A 358 -23.69 -10.57 5.48
CA PHE A 358 -22.54 -11.24 6.08
C PHE A 358 -22.59 -11.21 7.62
N PHE A 359 -22.91 -10.05 8.20
CA PHE A 359 -23.11 -9.89 9.64
C PHE A 359 -24.58 -10.13 10.05
N ASN A 360 -25.15 -11.27 9.65
CA ASN A 360 -26.38 -11.86 10.20
C ASN A 360 -27.60 -10.90 10.30
N GLY A 361 -27.79 -9.99 9.34
CA GLY A 361 -28.91 -9.03 9.32
C GLY A 361 -28.69 -7.75 10.13
N SER A 362 -27.43 -7.40 10.43
CA SER A 362 -27.02 -6.24 11.23
C SER A 362 -27.70 -4.92 10.85
N GLN A 363 -27.94 -4.07 11.86
CA GLN A 363 -28.55 -2.76 11.65
C GLN A 363 -27.63 -1.81 10.86
N ILE A 364 -28.25 -1.01 9.99
CA ILE A 364 -27.57 0.01 9.18
C ILE A 364 -27.97 1.40 9.69
N LEU A 365 -26.97 2.23 10.01
CA LEU A 365 -27.11 3.65 10.27
C LEU A 365 -26.64 4.45 9.05
N ASN A 366 -27.58 5.05 8.33
CA ASN A 366 -27.28 6.01 7.28
C ASN A 366 -27.03 7.40 7.90
N ILE A 367 -25.83 7.95 7.70
CA ILE A 367 -25.47 9.33 8.00
C ILE A 367 -25.63 10.13 6.69
N PRO A 368 -26.57 11.09 6.60
CA PRO A 368 -26.83 11.81 5.36
C PRO A 368 -25.63 12.69 4.97
N GLY A 369 -25.38 12.80 3.67
CA GLY A 369 -24.39 13.72 3.13
C GLY A 369 -24.73 15.20 3.37
N ARG A 370 -23.68 16.02 3.43
CA ARG A 370 -23.74 17.47 3.13
C ARG A 370 -22.81 17.76 1.95
N LEU A 371 -23.03 17.05 0.85
CA LEU A 371 -22.37 17.34 -0.42
C LEU A 371 -23.18 18.43 -1.15
N TYR A 372 -22.49 19.47 -1.59
CA TYR A 372 -22.95 20.37 -2.64
C TYR A 372 -22.98 19.59 -3.98
N PRO A 373 -23.83 19.98 -4.94
CA PRO A 373 -23.89 19.31 -6.23
C PRO A 373 -22.53 19.31 -6.95
N VAL A 374 -22.23 18.19 -7.61
CA VAL A 374 -21.09 18.04 -8.50
C VAL A 374 -21.60 17.76 -9.91
N GLU A 375 -21.34 18.67 -10.83
CA GLU A 375 -21.64 18.49 -12.25
C GLU A 375 -20.67 17.47 -12.86
N ILE A 376 -21.19 16.49 -13.61
CA ILE A 376 -20.39 15.45 -14.26
C ILE A 376 -20.31 15.74 -15.75
N PHE A 377 -19.09 15.86 -16.27
CA PHE A 377 -18.81 16.03 -17.69
C PHE A 377 -18.09 14.78 -18.21
N TYR A 378 -18.50 14.30 -19.39
CA TYR A 378 -17.88 13.17 -20.09
C TYR A 378 -17.25 13.63 -21.41
N THR A 379 -16.28 12.88 -21.93
CA THR A 379 -15.82 13.09 -23.31
C THR A 379 -16.83 12.54 -24.32
N LEU A 380 -16.90 13.15 -25.51
CA LEU A 380 -17.77 12.66 -26.60
C LEU A 380 -17.19 11.39 -27.27
N GLN A 381 -15.89 11.16 -27.17
CA GLN A 381 -15.16 10.04 -27.75
C GLN A 381 -14.13 9.48 -26.75
N ALA A 382 -13.64 8.27 -26.99
CA ALA A 382 -12.64 7.62 -26.13
C ALA A 382 -11.22 8.07 -26.50
N GLU A 383 -10.49 8.60 -25.53
CA GLU A 383 -9.17 9.20 -25.72
C GLU A 383 -8.04 8.21 -25.43
N LYS A 384 -7.13 8.00 -26.39
CA LYS A 384 -6.02 7.03 -26.26
C LYS A 384 -4.87 7.55 -25.42
N ASP A 385 -4.58 8.86 -25.49
CA ASP A 385 -3.53 9.53 -24.70
C ASP A 385 -4.21 10.46 -23.69
N TYR A 386 -4.73 9.87 -22.61
CA TYR A 386 -5.41 10.61 -21.56
C TYR A 386 -4.49 11.61 -20.84
N ILE A 387 -3.16 11.47 -20.93
CA ILE A 387 -2.20 12.41 -20.33
C ILE A 387 -2.24 13.76 -21.05
N ARG A 388 -2.25 13.77 -22.39
CA ARG A 388 -2.45 15.02 -23.15
C ARG A 388 -3.78 15.69 -22.82
N VAL A 389 -4.84 14.90 -22.66
CA VAL A 389 -6.16 15.40 -22.31
C VAL A 389 -6.17 15.97 -20.90
N VAL A 390 -5.56 15.30 -19.91
CA VAL A 390 -5.35 15.83 -18.55
C VAL A 390 -4.64 17.18 -18.60
N ILE A 391 -3.50 17.29 -19.28
CA ILE A 391 -2.71 18.53 -19.35
C ILE A 391 -3.55 19.66 -19.94
N ARG A 392 -4.30 19.37 -21.01
CA ARG A 392 -5.23 20.32 -21.63
C ARG A 392 -6.36 20.72 -20.67
N THR A 393 -7.05 19.77 -20.05
CA THR A 393 -8.19 20.06 -19.15
C THR A 393 -7.73 20.85 -17.91
N VAL A 394 -6.54 20.59 -17.36
CA VAL A 394 -5.96 21.44 -16.29
C VAL A 394 -5.78 22.88 -16.76
N TYR A 395 -5.27 23.10 -17.97
CA TYR A 395 -5.07 24.43 -18.53
C TYR A 395 -6.41 25.14 -18.84
N ASP A 396 -7.33 24.45 -19.50
CA ASP A 396 -8.64 24.96 -19.89
C ASP A 396 -9.45 25.38 -18.64
N ILE A 397 -9.40 24.60 -17.54
CA ILE A 397 -9.96 24.99 -16.23
C ILE A 397 -9.20 26.19 -15.66
N HIS A 398 -7.87 26.14 -15.61
CA HIS A 398 -7.09 27.19 -14.93
C HIS A 398 -7.30 28.58 -15.55
N VAL A 399 -7.43 28.67 -16.88
CA VAL A 399 -7.64 29.92 -17.61
C VAL A 399 -9.10 30.41 -17.56
N ASN A 400 -10.08 29.51 -17.72
CA ASN A 400 -11.47 29.87 -18.04
C ASN A 400 -12.49 29.67 -16.91
N GLU A 401 -12.22 28.83 -15.91
CA GLU A 401 -13.14 28.54 -14.81
C GLU A 401 -12.90 29.43 -13.57
N ASP A 402 -13.95 29.60 -12.76
CA ASP A 402 -13.95 30.36 -11.49
C ASP A 402 -12.98 29.79 -10.43
N GLU A 403 -12.88 30.46 -9.28
CA GLU A 403 -11.99 30.07 -8.19
C GLU A 403 -12.24 28.65 -7.67
N GLY A 404 -11.17 27.88 -7.50
CA GLY A 404 -11.19 26.57 -6.85
C GLY A 404 -10.04 25.68 -7.30
N ASP A 405 -9.56 24.85 -6.39
CA ASP A 405 -8.40 23.99 -6.63
C ASP A 405 -8.77 22.76 -7.46
N ILE A 406 -7.77 22.24 -8.18
CA ILE A 406 -7.89 21.10 -9.11
C ILE A 406 -7.28 19.85 -8.45
N LEU A 407 -8.00 18.74 -8.48
CA LEU A 407 -7.49 17.40 -8.15
C LEU A 407 -7.54 16.52 -9.39
N VAL A 408 -6.42 15.91 -9.74
CA VAL A 408 -6.26 15.05 -10.92
C VAL A 408 -5.86 13.66 -10.47
N PHE A 409 -6.53 12.63 -10.99
CA PHE A 409 -6.17 11.24 -10.73
C PHE A 409 -5.28 10.67 -11.84
N LEU A 410 -4.12 10.13 -11.47
CA LEU A 410 -3.10 9.53 -12.35
C LEU A 410 -2.63 8.18 -11.75
N THR A 411 -2.00 7.31 -12.54
CA THR A 411 -1.77 5.91 -12.12
C THR A 411 -0.48 5.69 -11.30
N GLY A 412 0.50 6.60 -11.36
CA GLY A 412 1.74 6.47 -10.57
C GLY A 412 2.74 7.62 -10.64
N GLU A 413 3.83 7.48 -9.88
CA GLU A 413 4.88 8.50 -9.66
C GLU A 413 5.49 9.09 -10.95
N GLU A 414 5.96 8.25 -11.89
CA GLU A 414 6.58 8.74 -13.13
C GLU A 414 5.61 9.55 -14.02
N GLU A 415 4.35 9.13 -14.05
CA GLU A 415 3.27 9.74 -14.81
C GLU A 415 2.88 11.11 -14.21
N ILE A 416 2.81 11.18 -12.87
CA ILE A 416 2.59 12.40 -12.10
C ILE A 416 3.74 13.41 -12.33
N GLU A 417 4.99 12.98 -12.19
CA GLU A 417 6.17 13.86 -12.33
C GLU A 417 6.45 14.29 -13.78
N MET A 418 5.98 13.51 -14.78
CA MET A 418 5.99 13.93 -16.18
C MET A 418 4.89 14.97 -16.45
N THR A 419 3.65 14.66 -16.05
CA THR A 419 2.48 15.52 -16.24
C THR A 419 2.65 16.87 -15.56
N LYS A 420 3.23 16.87 -14.34
CA LYS A 420 3.60 18.08 -13.61
C LYS A 420 4.43 19.05 -14.45
N LYS A 421 5.54 18.56 -15.02
CA LYS A 421 6.52 19.40 -15.72
C LYS A 421 5.96 20.00 -17.00
N GLU A 422 5.15 19.26 -17.73
CA GLU A 422 4.49 19.79 -18.94
C GLU A 422 3.39 20.80 -18.59
N ILE A 423 2.64 20.64 -17.48
CA ILE A 423 1.72 21.68 -16.99
C ILE A 423 2.49 22.94 -16.56
N GLU A 424 3.55 22.82 -15.77
CA GLU A 424 4.36 23.96 -15.32
C GLU A 424 4.96 24.74 -16.51
N LYS A 425 5.49 24.02 -17.51
CA LYS A 425 6.07 24.54 -18.77
C LYS A 425 5.05 25.13 -19.75
N LEU A 426 3.77 24.77 -19.62
CA LEU A 426 2.68 25.28 -20.46
C LEU A 426 2.05 26.51 -19.81
N VAL A 427 1.84 26.50 -18.49
CA VAL A 427 1.29 27.65 -17.74
C VAL A 427 2.31 28.79 -17.63
N SER A 428 3.61 28.51 -17.54
CA SER A 428 4.66 29.55 -17.50
C SER A 428 4.73 30.43 -18.76
N LYS A 429 4.03 30.08 -19.83
CA LYS A 429 3.91 30.85 -21.08
C LYS A 429 2.70 31.78 -21.11
N ASN A 430 1.79 31.72 -20.13
CA ASN A 430 0.57 32.52 -20.09
C ASN A 430 0.63 33.50 -18.92
N GLU A 431 1.27 34.65 -19.15
CA GLU A 431 1.44 35.71 -18.13
C GLU A 431 0.10 36.26 -17.60
N SER A 432 -0.93 36.23 -18.44
CA SER A 432 -2.31 36.69 -18.18
C SER A 432 -3.14 35.72 -17.32
N ALA A 433 -2.64 34.52 -17.05
CA ALA A 433 -3.25 33.60 -16.08
C ALA A 433 -2.75 33.90 -14.65
N GLY A 434 -3.57 33.57 -13.65
CA GLY A 434 -3.15 33.63 -12.24
C GLY A 434 -2.07 32.61 -11.93
N GLN A 435 -1.45 32.67 -10.75
CA GLN A 435 -0.41 31.69 -10.40
C GLN A 435 -1.01 30.27 -10.23
N LEU A 436 -0.45 29.26 -10.91
CA LEU A 436 -0.72 27.85 -10.64
C LEU A 436 0.44 27.22 -9.84
N VAL A 437 0.11 26.52 -8.76
CA VAL A 437 1.08 25.70 -7.99
C VAL A 437 0.74 24.23 -8.19
N VAL A 438 1.67 23.46 -8.79
CA VAL A 438 1.45 22.04 -9.13
C VAL A 438 2.14 21.13 -8.11
N LEU A 439 1.35 20.32 -7.40
CA LEU A 439 1.81 19.44 -6.31
C LEU A 439 1.61 17.96 -6.67
N PRO A 440 2.65 17.12 -6.59
CA PRO A 440 2.49 15.67 -6.72
C PRO A 440 1.94 15.06 -5.43
N LEU A 441 1.20 13.95 -5.51
CA LEU A 441 0.74 13.19 -4.35
C LEU A 441 0.69 11.67 -4.62
N TYR A 442 1.70 10.96 -4.13
CA TYR A 442 1.84 9.52 -4.25
C TYR A 442 2.49 8.89 -3.00
N SER A 443 2.46 7.56 -2.88
CA SER A 443 2.79 6.84 -1.63
C SER A 443 4.27 6.90 -1.21
N SER A 444 5.20 6.94 -2.16
CA SER A 444 6.65 7.11 -1.95
C SER A 444 7.02 8.50 -1.42
N LEU A 445 6.20 9.53 -1.73
CA LEU A 445 6.48 10.94 -1.48
C LEU A 445 6.73 11.23 0.02
N PRO A 446 7.79 11.97 0.40
CA PRO A 446 8.08 12.33 1.79
C PRO A 446 6.90 13.00 2.51
N SER A 447 6.70 12.69 3.80
CA SER A 447 5.54 13.20 4.58
C SER A 447 5.44 14.73 4.60
N THR A 448 6.58 15.44 4.65
CA THR A 448 6.65 16.91 4.59
C THR A 448 6.28 17.49 3.21
N GLN A 449 6.39 16.70 2.14
CA GLN A 449 5.92 17.06 0.81
C GLN A 449 4.45 16.69 0.63
N GLN A 450 4.01 15.54 1.17
CA GLN A 450 2.59 15.18 1.24
C GLN A 450 1.77 16.21 2.03
N GLN A 451 2.32 16.80 3.10
CA GLN A 451 1.65 17.85 3.87
C GLN A 451 1.37 19.14 3.06
N LYS A 452 2.12 19.42 1.98
CA LYS A 452 1.92 20.62 1.17
C LYS A 452 0.56 20.69 0.47
N ILE A 453 -0.12 19.56 0.29
CA ILE A 453 -1.45 19.53 -0.30
C ILE A 453 -2.49 20.30 0.53
N PHE A 454 -2.23 20.45 1.83
CA PHE A 454 -3.07 21.20 2.78
C PHE A 454 -2.68 22.69 2.89
N GLU A 455 -1.60 23.13 2.25
CA GLU A 455 -1.27 24.57 2.16
C GLU A 455 -2.35 25.30 1.33
N PRO A 456 -2.69 26.56 1.68
CA PRO A 456 -3.69 27.34 0.95
C PRO A 456 -3.23 27.68 -0.47
N ALA A 457 -4.19 27.95 -1.36
CA ALA A 457 -3.90 28.38 -2.73
C ALA A 457 -3.08 29.69 -2.78
N PRO A 458 -2.22 29.87 -3.80
CA PRO A 458 -1.38 31.07 -3.91
C PRO A 458 -2.20 32.35 -4.03
N LYS A 459 -1.72 33.41 -3.36
CA LYS A 459 -2.31 34.76 -3.43
C LYS A 459 -2.05 35.40 -4.82
N PRO A 460 -2.87 36.38 -5.26
CA PRO A 460 -2.61 37.09 -6.52
C PRO A 460 -1.25 37.79 -6.49
N ARG A 461 -0.52 37.81 -7.62
CA ARG A 461 0.85 38.37 -7.70
C ARG A 461 0.87 39.88 -7.45
N PHE A 462 -0.18 40.57 -7.86
CA PHE A 462 -0.38 42.01 -7.69
C PHE A 462 -1.87 42.36 -7.56
N LYS A 463 -2.18 43.59 -7.13
CA LYS A 463 -3.55 44.05 -6.93
C LYS A 463 -4.28 44.19 -8.28
N GLY A 464 -5.14 43.21 -8.60
CA GLY A 464 -5.85 43.11 -9.88
C GLY A 464 -5.48 41.88 -10.71
N ASP A 465 -4.49 41.09 -10.29
CA ASP A 465 -4.21 39.76 -10.85
C ASP A 465 -5.33 38.76 -10.50
N LYS A 466 -5.48 37.69 -11.28
CA LYS A 466 -6.41 36.60 -10.96
C LYS A 466 -5.97 35.90 -9.66
N MET A 467 -6.93 35.40 -8.88
CA MET A 467 -6.65 34.53 -7.75
C MET A 467 -5.89 33.29 -8.21
N GLY A 468 -4.82 32.95 -7.47
CA GLY A 468 -4.00 31.79 -7.75
C GLY A 468 -4.69 30.49 -7.35
N ARG A 469 -4.21 29.39 -7.91
CA ARG A 469 -4.85 28.07 -7.85
C ARG A 469 -3.82 26.98 -7.54
N LYS A 470 -4.23 25.94 -6.82
CA LYS A 470 -3.45 24.72 -6.57
C LYS A 470 -3.95 23.61 -7.50
N CYS A 471 -3.04 22.87 -8.12
CA CYS A 471 -3.34 21.66 -8.90
C CYS A 471 -2.60 20.48 -8.30
N ILE A 472 -3.34 19.44 -7.91
CA ILE A 472 -2.81 18.28 -7.20
C ILE A 472 -2.90 17.07 -8.12
N LEU A 473 -1.74 16.54 -8.49
CA LEU A 473 -1.60 15.36 -9.35
C LEU A 473 -1.41 14.14 -8.46
N SER A 474 -2.46 13.34 -8.28
CA SER A 474 -2.53 12.30 -7.26
C SER A 474 -2.76 10.91 -7.81
N THR A 475 -2.25 9.88 -7.13
CA THR A 475 -2.77 8.52 -7.29
C THR A 475 -4.12 8.36 -6.57
N ASN A 476 -4.68 7.14 -6.52
CA ASN A 476 -5.88 6.86 -5.72
C ASN A 476 -5.70 7.07 -4.20
N ILE A 477 -4.54 7.55 -3.72
CA ILE A 477 -4.34 7.98 -2.33
C ILE A 477 -5.25 9.14 -1.91
N ALA A 478 -5.74 9.95 -2.86
CA ALA A 478 -6.77 10.98 -2.63
C ALA A 478 -8.20 10.52 -2.95
N GLU A 479 -8.40 9.27 -3.39
CA GLU A 479 -9.72 8.72 -3.78
C GLU A 479 -10.61 8.42 -2.57
N THR A 480 -9.99 8.14 -1.42
CA THR A 480 -10.58 7.78 -0.12
C THR A 480 -9.85 8.53 1.00
N SER A 481 -10.44 8.57 2.20
CA SER A 481 -9.88 9.01 3.50
C SER A 481 -9.31 10.44 3.65
N LEU A 482 -8.62 11.00 2.66
CA LEU A 482 -8.09 12.36 2.67
C LEU A 482 -9.18 13.39 2.37
N THR A 483 -9.09 14.52 3.07
CA THR A 483 -9.91 15.73 2.84
C THR A 483 -8.98 16.88 2.55
N ILE A 484 -8.96 17.32 1.30
CA ILE A 484 -8.20 18.48 0.85
C ILE A 484 -9.22 19.61 0.68
N GLU A 485 -9.06 20.68 1.45
CA GLU A 485 -9.90 21.87 1.34
C GLU A 485 -9.52 22.68 0.09
N GLY A 486 -10.51 23.40 -0.47
CA GLY A 486 -10.35 24.20 -1.69
C GLY A 486 -10.68 23.48 -3.00
N ILE A 487 -10.73 22.14 -3.03
CA ILE A 487 -11.04 21.37 -4.26
C ILE A 487 -12.45 21.68 -4.76
N VAL A 488 -12.53 22.13 -6.02
CA VAL A 488 -13.78 22.38 -6.77
C VAL A 488 -13.80 21.54 -8.05
N TYR A 489 -12.64 21.33 -8.66
CA TYR A 489 -12.51 20.69 -9.96
C TYR A 489 -11.80 19.34 -9.81
N VAL A 490 -12.42 18.28 -10.31
CA VAL A 490 -11.83 16.94 -10.37
C VAL A 490 -11.63 16.54 -11.83
N ILE A 491 -10.47 15.98 -12.15
CA ILE A 491 -10.20 15.33 -13.44
C ILE A 491 -9.97 13.84 -13.19
N ASP A 492 -10.80 13.01 -13.82
CA ASP A 492 -10.76 11.55 -13.68
C ASP A 492 -10.55 10.87 -15.04
N PRO A 493 -9.34 10.36 -15.32
CA PRO A 493 -9.06 9.55 -16.50
C PRO A 493 -9.65 8.13 -16.47
N GLY A 494 -10.24 7.69 -15.35
CA GLY A 494 -10.87 6.36 -15.24
C GLY A 494 -9.92 5.20 -14.97
N PHE A 495 -8.64 5.46 -14.65
CA PHE A 495 -7.62 4.43 -14.40
C PHE A 495 -7.04 4.43 -12.98
N SER A 496 -6.48 3.30 -12.57
CA SER A 496 -5.65 3.12 -11.38
C SER A 496 -4.63 1.99 -11.58
N LYS A 497 -3.54 1.96 -10.79
CA LYS A 497 -2.71 0.75 -10.67
C LYS A 497 -3.32 -0.20 -9.65
N GLN A 498 -3.55 -1.44 -10.04
CA GLN A 498 -4.17 -2.48 -9.24
C GLN A 498 -3.23 -3.68 -9.11
N LYS A 499 -3.22 -4.30 -7.93
CA LYS A 499 -2.50 -5.55 -7.68
C LYS A 499 -3.20 -6.69 -8.39
N VAL A 500 -2.45 -7.49 -9.16
CA VAL A 500 -2.94 -8.67 -9.88
C VAL A 500 -1.95 -9.83 -9.69
N TYR A 501 -2.41 -10.87 -9.01
CA TYR A 501 -1.76 -12.17 -8.92
C TYR A 501 -2.28 -13.10 -10.00
N ASN A 502 -1.35 -13.74 -10.73
CA ASN A 502 -1.66 -14.85 -11.62
C ASN A 502 -1.24 -16.15 -10.92
N PRO A 503 -2.18 -17.02 -10.49
CA PRO A 503 -1.84 -18.23 -9.72
C PRO A 503 -1.10 -19.30 -10.53
N ARG A 504 -1.22 -19.30 -11.87
CA ARG A 504 -0.49 -20.21 -12.76
C ARG A 504 0.94 -19.76 -12.99
N ALA A 505 1.13 -18.46 -13.19
CA ALA A 505 2.46 -17.87 -13.27
C ALA A 505 3.14 -17.71 -11.91
N ARG A 506 2.37 -17.82 -10.82
CA ARG A 506 2.75 -17.60 -9.40
C ARG A 506 3.36 -16.22 -9.14
N VAL A 507 2.88 -15.20 -9.89
CA VAL A 507 3.47 -13.86 -9.97
C VAL A 507 2.45 -12.80 -9.59
N GLU A 508 2.84 -11.88 -8.70
CA GLU A 508 2.13 -10.63 -8.42
C GLU A 508 2.68 -9.50 -9.27
N SER A 509 1.79 -8.64 -9.78
CA SER A 509 2.15 -7.48 -10.61
C SER A 509 1.24 -6.29 -10.31
N LEU A 510 1.71 -5.07 -10.67
CA LEU A 510 0.92 -3.84 -10.60
C LEU A 510 0.56 -3.40 -12.02
N LEU A 511 -0.65 -3.76 -12.46
CA LEU A 511 -1.16 -3.43 -13.79
C LEU A 511 -2.01 -2.14 -13.74
N ILE A 512 -1.96 -1.35 -14.80
CA ILE A 512 -2.91 -0.25 -14.99
C ILE A 512 -4.24 -0.86 -15.46
N ALA A 513 -5.31 -0.59 -14.73
CA ALA A 513 -6.64 -1.11 -15.00
C ALA A 513 -7.71 -0.02 -14.86
N PRO A 514 -8.87 -0.16 -15.53
CA PRO A 514 -10.02 0.71 -15.32
C PRO A 514 -10.50 0.67 -13.86
N ILE A 515 -11.06 1.79 -13.40
CA ILE A 515 -11.71 1.89 -12.08
C ILE A 515 -13.15 1.38 -12.13
N SER A 516 -13.75 1.18 -10.95
CA SER A 516 -15.19 0.93 -10.82
C SER A 516 -16.01 2.22 -10.86
N LYS A 517 -17.32 2.09 -11.08
CA LYS A 517 -18.31 3.17 -10.94
C LYS A 517 -18.27 3.76 -9.53
N ALA A 518 -18.12 2.93 -8.49
CA ALA A 518 -17.92 3.38 -7.12
C ALA A 518 -16.67 4.26 -6.95
N SER A 519 -15.50 3.83 -7.45
CA SER A 519 -14.29 4.67 -7.48
C SER A 519 -14.53 5.99 -8.23
N ALA A 520 -15.15 5.95 -9.41
CA ALA A 520 -15.48 7.14 -10.20
C ALA A 520 -16.46 8.11 -9.50
N GLN A 521 -17.33 7.60 -8.62
CA GLN A 521 -18.20 8.43 -7.75
C GLN A 521 -17.39 9.03 -6.59
N GLN A 522 -16.49 8.27 -5.96
CA GLN A 522 -15.64 8.75 -4.86
C GLN A 522 -14.61 9.81 -5.29
N ARG A 523 -14.11 9.71 -6.52
CA ARG A 523 -13.31 10.74 -7.19
C ARG A 523 -14.12 12.02 -7.37
N ALA A 524 -15.32 11.93 -7.96
CA ALA A 524 -16.22 13.07 -8.12
C ALA A 524 -16.56 13.73 -6.76
N GLY A 525 -16.82 12.94 -5.71
CA GLY A 525 -17.06 13.39 -4.33
C GLY A 525 -15.84 13.97 -3.59
N ARG A 526 -14.73 14.27 -4.30
CA ARG A 526 -13.69 15.20 -3.81
C ARG A 526 -14.02 16.66 -4.12
N ALA A 527 -14.73 16.92 -5.22
CA ALA A 527 -15.47 18.16 -5.40
C ALA A 527 -16.76 18.16 -4.55
N GLY A 528 -17.49 19.27 -4.52
CA GLY A 528 -18.79 19.35 -3.83
C GLY A 528 -18.71 19.38 -2.30
N ARG A 529 -17.53 19.56 -1.70
CA ARG A 529 -17.34 19.46 -0.24
C ARG A 529 -17.50 20.79 0.50
N THR A 530 -16.95 21.88 -0.03
CA THR A 530 -16.99 23.23 0.56
C THR A 530 -17.89 24.20 -0.21
N LYS A 531 -18.08 23.94 -1.51
CA LYS A 531 -18.99 24.61 -2.45
C LYS A 531 -19.32 23.64 -3.60
N PRO A 532 -20.29 23.95 -4.48
CA PRO A 532 -20.53 23.17 -5.70
C PRO A 532 -19.25 23.03 -6.55
N GLY A 533 -19.18 21.99 -7.38
CA GLY A 533 -18.00 21.74 -8.20
C GLY A 533 -18.27 20.90 -9.44
N LYS A 534 -17.19 20.54 -10.16
CA LYS A 534 -17.25 19.87 -11.46
C LYS A 534 -16.28 18.68 -11.51
N CYS A 535 -16.71 17.58 -12.11
CA CYS A 535 -15.89 16.40 -12.35
C CYS A 535 -15.82 16.10 -13.86
N PHE A 536 -14.63 16.20 -14.43
CA PHE A 536 -14.34 15.93 -15.84
C PHE A 536 -13.83 14.50 -15.98
N ARG A 537 -14.69 13.61 -16.45
CA ARG A 537 -14.39 12.20 -16.75
C ARG A 537 -13.86 12.11 -18.18
N LEU A 538 -12.64 11.63 -18.37
CA LEU A 538 -11.98 11.58 -19.68
C LEU A 538 -12.34 10.32 -20.48
N TYR A 539 -13.59 9.89 -20.31
CA TYR A 539 -14.20 8.72 -20.92
C TYR A 539 -15.69 9.02 -21.19
N THR A 540 -16.30 8.28 -22.11
CA THR A 540 -17.69 8.51 -22.52
C THR A 540 -18.68 8.03 -21.44
N GLU A 541 -19.87 8.62 -21.41
CA GLU A 541 -20.96 8.18 -20.52
C GLU A 541 -21.31 6.70 -20.77
N LYS A 542 -21.35 6.27 -22.03
CA LYS A 542 -21.52 4.86 -22.41
C LYS A 542 -20.45 3.95 -21.80
N CYS A 543 -19.20 4.39 -21.72
CA CYS A 543 -18.12 3.64 -21.06
C CYS A 543 -18.38 3.54 -19.54
N PHE A 544 -18.75 4.66 -18.90
CA PHE A 544 -19.14 4.67 -17.49
C PHE A 544 -20.27 3.68 -17.20
N GLU A 545 -21.35 3.70 -17.99
CA GLU A 545 -22.53 2.86 -17.78
C GLU A 545 -22.31 1.37 -18.11
N GLN A 546 -21.67 1.08 -19.24
CA GLN A 546 -21.69 -0.25 -19.87
C GLN A 546 -20.36 -1.00 -19.80
N THR A 547 -19.27 -0.35 -19.38
CA THR A 547 -17.91 -0.95 -19.38
C THR A 547 -17.26 -0.94 -18.00
N LEU A 548 -17.48 0.07 -17.16
CA LEU A 548 -16.94 0.08 -15.80
C LEU A 548 -17.77 -0.81 -14.86
N PRO A 549 -17.14 -1.68 -14.04
CA PRO A 549 -17.85 -2.51 -13.06
C PRO A 549 -18.41 -1.66 -11.92
N GLU A 550 -19.50 -2.10 -11.27
CA GLU A 550 -20.13 -1.35 -10.16
C GLU A 550 -19.17 -1.11 -8.99
N GLN A 551 -18.48 -2.17 -8.56
CA GLN A 551 -17.50 -2.15 -7.46
C GLN A 551 -16.14 -2.65 -7.95
N THR A 552 -15.08 -2.25 -7.24
CA THR A 552 -13.72 -2.78 -7.48
C THR A 552 -13.64 -4.19 -6.88
N TYR A 553 -13.08 -5.15 -7.62
CA TYR A 553 -12.95 -6.53 -7.11
C TYR A 553 -12.12 -6.57 -5.81
N PRO A 554 -12.58 -7.28 -4.75
CA PRO A 554 -11.84 -7.46 -3.50
C PRO A 554 -10.40 -7.93 -3.70
N GLU A 555 -9.49 -7.46 -2.86
CA GLU A 555 -8.05 -7.75 -3.01
C GLU A 555 -7.72 -9.23 -2.77
N ILE A 556 -8.54 -9.95 -2.00
CA ILE A 556 -8.45 -11.41 -1.79
C ILE A 556 -8.64 -12.22 -3.08
N LEU A 557 -9.39 -11.71 -4.06
CA LEU A 557 -9.56 -12.35 -5.36
C LEU A 557 -8.39 -12.08 -6.33
N ARG A 558 -7.41 -11.25 -5.92
CA ARG A 558 -6.40 -10.65 -6.81
C ARG A 558 -4.95 -10.73 -6.27
N SER A 559 -4.70 -11.46 -5.20
CA SER A 559 -3.41 -11.48 -4.47
C SER A 559 -2.92 -12.90 -4.20
N ASN A 560 -1.61 -13.05 -3.99
CA ASN A 560 -1.04 -14.25 -3.37
C ASN A 560 -1.53 -14.35 -1.91
N LEU A 561 -2.01 -15.52 -1.52
CA LEU A 561 -2.58 -15.79 -0.21
C LEU A 561 -1.61 -16.47 0.76
N GLY A 562 -0.36 -16.76 0.38
CA GLY A 562 0.62 -17.46 1.25
C GLY A 562 0.79 -16.78 2.62
N SER A 563 0.95 -15.46 2.65
CA SER A 563 1.03 -14.69 3.90
C SER A 563 -0.29 -14.72 4.69
N VAL A 564 -1.45 -14.89 4.03
CA VAL A 564 -2.79 -14.94 4.67
C VAL A 564 -3.10 -16.32 5.23
N VAL A 565 -2.83 -17.39 4.48
CA VAL A 565 -3.01 -18.78 4.91
C VAL A 565 -2.14 -19.08 6.12
N LEU A 566 -0.89 -18.62 6.12
CA LEU A 566 0.01 -18.74 7.27
C LEU A 566 -0.55 -18.02 8.51
N ASN A 567 -1.18 -16.86 8.33
CA ASN A 567 -1.80 -16.09 9.41
C ASN A 567 -3.09 -16.76 9.93
N LEU A 568 -3.92 -17.32 9.05
CA LEU A 568 -5.15 -18.04 9.41
C LEU A 568 -4.81 -19.31 10.20
N LYS A 569 -3.87 -20.14 9.71
CA LYS A 569 -3.35 -21.30 10.43
C LYS A 569 -2.75 -20.90 11.79
N LYS A 570 -2.02 -19.79 11.89
CA LYS A 570 -1.51 -19.25 13.18
C LYS A 570 -2.61 -18.80 14.15
N LEU A 571 -3.82 -18.49 13.66
CA LEU A 571 -5.00 -18.19 14.47
C LEU A 571 -5.80 -19.44 14.89
N GLY A 572 -5.39 -20.64 14.49
CA GLY A 572 -6.16 -21.88 14.71
C GLY A 572 -7.36 -22.00 13.77
N ILE A 573 -7.24 -21.51 12.54
CA ILE A 573 -8.26 -21.62 11.49
C ILE A 573 -7.76 -22.63 10.47
N ASP A 574 -8.14 -23.89 10.70
CA ASP A 574 -7.63 -25.03 9.93
C ASP A 574 -8.46 -25.31 8.68
N ASP A 575 -9.79 -25.20 8.78
CA ASP A 575 -10.69 -25.29 7.63
C ASP A 575 -10.74 -23.97 6.85
N LEU A 576 -9.75 -23.82 5.98
CA LEU A 576 -9.61 -22.68 5.07
C LEU A 576 -10.59 -22.72 3.89
N VAL A 577 -11.36 -23.80 3.73
CA VAL A 577 -12.33 -23.97 2.64
C VAL A 577 -13.71 -23.47 3.08
N HIS A 578 -14.09 -23.75 4.32
CA HIS A 578 -15.37 -23.33 4.92
C HIS A 578 -15.26 -22.09 5.83
N PHE A 579 -14.08 -21.49 5.97
CA PHE A 579 -13.93 -20.18 6.63
C PHE A 579 -14.80 -19.11 5.95
N ASP A 580 -15.50 -18.31 6.76
CA ASP A 580 -16.51 -17.35 6.31
C ASP A 580 -15.89 -16.09 5.68
N PHE A 581 -15.40 -16.23 4.45
CA PHE A 581 -14.98 -15.11 3.61
C PHE A 581 -16.20 -14.41 2.99
N MET A 582 -16.25 -13.07 3.08
CA MET A 582 -17.30 -12.26 2.42
C MET A 582 -17.29 -12.40 0.88
N ASP A 583 -16.12 -12.66 0.31
CA ASP A 583 -15.91 -13.15 -1.05
C ASP A 583 -14.78 -14.18 -1.01
N PRO A 584 -15.06 -15.50 -1.09
CA PRO A 584 -14.03 -16.52 -0.98
C PRO A 584 -13.08 -16.50 -2.18
N PRO A 585 -11.77 -16.76 -1.98
CA PRO A 585 -10.81 -16.86 -3.06
C PRO A 585 -11.08 -18.07 -3.95
N ALA A 586 -10.58 -18.03 -5.19
CA ALA A 586 -10.62 -19.19 -6.07
C ALA A 586 -9.82 -20.36 -5.45
N PRO A 587 -10.35 -21.61 -5.47
CA PRO A 587 -9.66 -22.77 -4.89
C PRO A 587 -8.24 -22.99 -5.43
N GLU A 588 -7.99 -22.73 -6.73
CA GLU A 588 -6.64 -22.78 -7.31
C GLU A 588 -5.67 -21.84 -6.56
N THR A 589 -6.08 -20.61 -6.24
CA THR A 589 -5.27 -19.63 -5.50
C THR A 589 -4.99 -20.08 -4.06
N LEU A 590 -5.97 -20.69 -3.39
CA LEU A 590 -5.81 -21.24 -2.03
C LEU A 590 -4.86 -22.45 -2.04
N MET A 591 -5.02 -23.37 -2.99
CA MET A 591 -4.13 -24.53 -3.17
C MET A 591 -2.69 -24.11 -3.48
N ARG A 592 -2.47 -23.09 -4.33
CA ARG A 592 -1.11 -22.56 -4.58
C ARG A 592 -0.47 -21.94 -3.34
N ALA A 593 -1.26 -21.31 -2.46
CA ALA A 593 -0.74 -20.79 -1.20
C ALA A 593 -0.37 -21.91 -0.21
N LEU A 594 -1.16 -22.99 -0.14
CA LEU A 594 -0.86 -24.18 0.64
C LEU A 594 0.40 -24.90 0.11
N GLU A 595 0.45 -25.19 -1.20
CA GLU A 595 1.63 -25.75 -1.90
C GLU A 595 2.89 -24.92 -1.64
N GLN A 596 2.81 -23.59 -1.75
CA GLN A 596 3.94 -22.70 -1.48
C GLN A 596 4.42 -22.80 -0.02
N LEU A 597 3.52 -22.90 0.95
CA LEU A 597 3.86 -22.98 2.37
C LEU A 597 4.40 -24.36 2.77
N ASN A 598 3.85 -25.46 2.24
CA ASN A 598 4.40 -26.81 2.38
C ASN A 598 5.82 -26.88 1.81
N TYR A 599 6.07 -26.41 0.57
CA TYR A 599 7.42 -26.37 0.00
C TYR A 599 8.39 -25.46 0.79
N LEU A 600 7.91 -24.46 1.53
CA LEU A 600 8.74 -23.65 2.44
C LEU A 600 9.01 -24.36 3.78
N GLY A 601 8.32 -25.47 4.07
CA GLY A 601 8.33 -26.17 5.36
C GLY A 601 7.55 -25.44 6.46
N ALA A 602 6.66 -24.53 6.08
CA ALA A 602 5.78 -23.79 7.00
C ALA A 602 4.54 -24.59 7.39
N LEU A 603 4.04 -25.40 6.46
CA LEU A 603 3.06 -26.45 6.71
C LEU A 603 3.71 -27.82 6.46
N ASP A 604 3.16 -28.87 7.04
CA ASP A 604 3.47 -30.28 6.70
C ASP A 604 2.59 -30.78 5.54
N ASP A 605 2.57 -32.09 5.30
CA ASP A 605 1.86 -32.72 4.18
C ASP A 605 0.36 -32.91 4.50
N GLU A 606 0.01 -32.98 5.78
CA GLU A 606 -1.35 -32.92 6.31
C GLU A 606 -1.95 -31.50 6.24
N GLY A 607 -1.10 -30.47 6.17
CA GLY A 607 -1.48 -29.06 6.06
C GLY A 607 -1.52 -28.31 7.40
N GLU A 608 -0.95 -28.89 8.45
CA GLU A 608 -0.86 -28.35 9.81
C GLU A 608 0.36 -27.43 9.99
N LEU A 609 0.29 -26.56 11.02
CA LEU A 609 1.27 -25.49 11.20
C LEU A 609 2.55 -26.00 11.89
N THR A 610 3.65 -26.09 11.15
CA THR A 610 4.92 -26.58 11.71
C THR A 610 5.56 -25.55 12.65
N GLN A 611 6.54 -25.99 13.45
CA GLN A 611 7.37 -25.07 14.26
C GLN A 611 8.09 -24.00 13.40
N LYS A 612 8.47 -24.32 12.15
CA LYS A 612 9.00 -23.32 11.21
C LYS A 612 7.90 -22.35 10.78
N GLY A 613 6.70 -22.82 10.47
CA GLY A 613 5.55 -21.97 10.15
C GLY A 613 5.17 -21.03 11.30
N HIS A 614 5.16 -21.53 12.53
CA HIS A 614 4.97 -20.71 13.73
C HIS A 614 5.99 -19.57 13.80
N PHE A 615 7.29 -19.83 13.60
CA PHE A 615 8.31 -18.78 13.56
C PHE A 615 8.16 -17.85 12.34
N MET A 616 7.81 -18.38 11.16
CA MET A 616 7.60 -17.56 9.95
C MET A 616 6.46 -16.55 10.14
N SER A 617 5.38 -16.93 10.83
CA SER A 617 4.23 -16.04 11.12
C SER A 617 4.55 -14.87 12.06
N GLU A 618 5.61 -14.97 12.88
CA GLU A 618 6.05 -13.89 13.77
C GLU A 618 6.69 -12.73 12.97
N PHE A 619 7.28 -13.03 11.81
CA PHE A 619 8.02 -12.06 11.02
C PHE A 619 7.10 -11.11 10.22
N PRO A 620 7.36 -9.79 10.24
CA PRO A 620 6.62 -8.82 9.44
C PRO A 620 7.11 -8.73 7.98
N VAL A 621 7.35 -9.88 7.32
CA VAL A 621 7.76 -10.02 5.89
C VAL A 621 7.06 -11.23 5.25
N ASP A 622 7.22 -11.41 3.94
CA ASP A 622 6.60 -12.52 3.21
C ASP A 622 7.28 -13.88 3.50
N PRO A 623 6.55 -15.03 3.41
CA PRO A 623 7.03 -16.34 3.81
C PRO A 623 8.42 -16.75 3.27
N GLN A 624 8.74 -16.49 2.00
CA GLN A 624 10.07 -16.77 1.44
C GLN A 624 11.18 -16.07 2.26
N LEU A 625 10.99 -14.78 2.57
CA LEU A 625 11.99 -13.96 3.26
C LEU A 625 12.04 -14.28 4.76
N ALA A 626 10.91 -14.67 5.36
CA ALA A 626 10.86 -15.17 6.73
C ALA A 626 11.65 -16.49 6.87
N LYS A 627 11.51 -17.43 5.91
CA LYS A 627 12.31 -18.66 5.88
C LYS A 627 13.81 -18.39 5.77
N VAL A 628 14.21 -17.48 4.87
CA VAL A 628 15.62 -17.06 4.72
C VAL A 628 16.17 -16.48 6.02
N LEU A 629 15.41 -15.65 6.75
CA LEU A 629 15.81 -15.13 8.06
C LEU A 629 16.04 -16.27 9.09
N ILE A 630 15.13 -17.24 9.16
CA ILE A 630 15.19 -18.37 10.11
C ILE A 630 16.37 -19.30 9.80
N GLU A 631 16.69 -19.54 8.52
CA GLU A 631 17.73 -20.49 8.11
C GLU A 631 19.11 -19.83 7.99
N SER A 632 19.20 -18.51 7.81
CA SER A 632 20.48 -17.77 7.73
C SER A 632 21.51 -17.99 8.85
N PRO A 633 21.15 -18.35 10.11
CA PRO A 633 22.14 -18.66 11.14
C PRO A 633 22.94 -19.93 10.86
N SER A 634 22.38 -20.94 10.15
CA SER A 634 23.12 -22.17 9.82
C SER A 634 24.17 -21.96 8.72
N TYR A 635 23.95 -20.95 7.87
CA TYR A 635 24.92 -20.46 6.89
C TYR A 635 25.94 -19.46 7.49
N GLY A 636 25.78 -19.06 8.76
CA GLY A 636 26.69 -18.13 9.45
C GLY A 636 26.61 -16.67 9.01
N CYS A 637 25.49 -16.24 8.39
CA CYS A 637 25.36 -14.92 7.74
C CYS A 637 24.04 -14.21 8.04
N SER A 638 23.45 -14.44 9.21
CA SER A 638 22.16 -13.84 9.59
C SER A 638 22.22 -12.32 9.79
N SER A 639 23.38 -11.74 10.12
CA SER A 639 23.57 -10.28 10.16
C SER A 639 23.43 -9.64 8.78
N GLU A 640 23.97 -10.28 7.74
CA GLU A 640 23.91 -9.87 6.34
C GLU A 640 22.51 -10.06 5.77
N ILE A 641 21.89 -11.20 6.06
CA ILE A 641 20.50 -11.49 5.67
C ILE A 641 19.52 -10.52 6.33
N LEU A 642 19.71 -10.14 7.59
CA LEU A 642 18.95 -9.07 8.25
C LEU A 642 19.05 -7.73 7.51
N THR A 643 20.24 -7.39 7.01
CA THR A 643 20.46 -6.21 6.16
C THR A 643 19.70 -6.32 4.84
N ILE A 644 19.83 -7.44 4.12
CA ILE A 644 19.21 -7.63 2.81
C ILE A 644 17.67 -7.68 2.94
N ALA A 645 17.14 -8.42 3.91
CA ALA A 645 15.70 -8.49 4.18
C ALA A 645 15.10 -7.11 4.49
N ALA A 646 15.81 -6.27 5.25
CA ALA A 646 15.38 -4.91 5.53
C ALA A 646 15.40 -4.00 4.29
N MET A 647 16.40 -4.15 3.40
CA MET A 647 16.49 -3.43 2.13
C MET A 647 15.45 -3.87 1.09
N LEU A 648 15.03 -5.14 1.11
CA LEU A 648 13.92 -5.65 0.28
C LEU A 648 12.55 -5.22 0.82
N SER A 649 12.43 -4.95 2.12
CA SER A 649 11.17 -4.56 2.79
C SER A 649 10.79 -3.08 2.64
N VAL A 650 11.52 -2.31 1.82
CA VAL A 650 11.34 -0.86 1.64
C VAL A 650 11.30 -0.47 0.15
N PRO A 651 10.81 0.72 -0.22
CA PRO A 651 10.90 1.21 -1.60
C PRO A 651 12.35 1.24 -2.11
N TYR A 652 12.52 0.98 -3.42
CA TYR A 652 13.83 0.86 -4.06
C TYR A 652 14.78 2.02 -3.71
N CYS A 653 16.00 1.70 -3.26
CA CYS A 653 16.89 2.68 -2.65
C CYS A 653 17.60 3.59 -3.65
N PHE A 654 17.78 3.18 -4.91
CA PHE A 654 18.46 4.00 -5.92
C PHE A 654 17.49 4.93 -6.64
N LEU A 655 17.82 6.22 -6.68
CA LEU A 655 17.15 7.25 -7.47
C LEU A 655 17.85 7.34 -8.83
N ARG A 656 17.08 7.44 -9.93
CA ARG A 656 17.64 7.64 -11.27
C ARG A 656 16.94 8.80 -12.00
N PRO A 657 17.26 10.06 -11.67
CA PRO A 657 16.63 11.22 -12.29
C PRO A 657 16.93 11.28 -13.78
N LYS A 658 15.90 11.45 -14.63
CA LYS A 658 16.05 11.37 -16.11
C LYS A 658 17.16 12.26 -16.69
N VAL A 659 17.44 13.42 -16.07
CA VAL A 659 18.51 14.35 -16.48
C VAL A 659 19.90 13.91 -16.03
N LYS A 660 20.01 13.33 -14.82
CA LYS A 660 21.28 12.87 -14.20
C LYS A 660 21.41 11.34 -14.25
N GLY A 661 20.85 10.70 -15.29
CA GLY A 661 20.74 9.24 -15.38
C GLY A 661 22.09 8.52 -15.37
N LYS A 662 23.05 8.99 -16.17
CA LYS A 662 24.41 8.43 -16.23
C LYS A 662 25.15 8.56 -14.90
N GLU A 663 25.14 9.76 -14.33
CA GLU A 663 25.75 10.07 -13.03
C GLU A 663 25.19 9.19 -11.89
N ALA A 664 23.88 8.93 -11.89
CA ALA A 664 23.25 8.01 -10.95
C ALA A 664 23.68 6.54 -11.17
N ASP A 665 23.83 6.10 -12.42
CA ASP A 665 24.32 4.75 -12.75
C ASP A 665 25.81 4.58 -12.38
N GLU A 666 26.62 5.62 -12.57
CA GLU A 666 28.03 5.69 -12.16
C GLU A 666 28.18 5.64 -10.64
N MET A 667 27.40 6.44 -9.88
CA MET A 667 27.42 6.40 -8.41
C MET A 667 26.91 5.07 -7.87
N LYS A 668 25.88 4.49 -8.48
CA LYS A 668 25.42 3.12 -8.17
C LYS A 668 26.51 2.08 -8.39
N THR A 669 27.27 2.21 -9.49
CA THR A 669 28.34 1.26 -9.85
C THR A 669 29.42 1.15 -8.77
N ARG A 670 29.63 2.20 -7.95
CA ARG A 670 30.55 2.18 -6.80
C ARG A 670 30.17 1.22 -5.68
N PHE A 671 28.92 0.73 -5.65
CA PHE A 671 28.45 -0.27 -4.68
C PHE A 671 28.24 -1.67 -5.30
N SER A 672 28.37 -1.80 -6.63
CA SER A 672 28.07 -3.04 -7.36
C SER A 672 28.89 -4.22 -6.86
N HIS A 673 28.21 -5.33 -6.55
CA HIS A 673 28.85 -6.60 -6.26
C HIS A 673 28.78 -7.53 -7.48
N LEU A 674 29.90 -8.22 -7.79
CA LEU A 674 30.03 -9.06 -9.00
C LEU A 674 28.99 -10.20 -9.08
N ASP A 675 28.57 -10.74 -7.95
CA ASP A 675 27.53 -11.78 -7.85
C ASP A 675 26.07 -11.24 -7.76
N GLY A 676 25.86 -9.92 -7.90
CA GLY A 676 24.55 -9.34 -8.20
C GLY A 676 23.92 -8.43 -7.13
N ASP A 677 22.66 -8.10 -7.35
CA ASP A 677 21.96 -6.96 -6.76
C ASP A 677 21.72 -7.08 -5.26
N HIS A 678 21.47 -8.28 -4.71
CA HIS A 678 21.23 -8.46 -3.27
C HIS A 678 22.44 -8.02 -2.42
N LEU A 679 23.65 -8.34 -2.89
CA LEU A 679 24.90 -7.96 -2.24
C LEU A 679 25.23 -6.48 -2.48
N THR A 680 24.83 -5.92 -3.63
CA THR A 680 24.85 -4.47 -3.88
C THR A 680 23.96 -3.69 -2.89
N LEU A 681 22.75 -4.18 -2.59
CA LEU A 681 21.87 -3.57 -1.57
C LEU A 681 22.51 -3.60 -0.17
N MET A 682 23.20 -4.69 0.18
CA MET A 682 23.96 -4.82 1.42
C MET A 682 25.10 -3.80 1.49
N ASN A 683 25.89 -3.64 0.42
CA ASN A 683 26.98 -2.66 0.34
C ASN A 683 26.48 -1.22 0.57
N VAL A 684 25.38 -0.84 -0.10
CA VAL A 684 24.74 0.49 0.08
C VAL A 684 24.29 0.70 1.53
N PHE A 685 23.71 -0.31 2.17
CA PHE A 685 23.27 -0.20 3.56
C PHE A 685 24.44 -0.06 4.54
N HIS A 686 25.51 -0.85 4.37
CA HIS A 686 26.70 -0.74 5.20
C HIS A 686 27.38 0.64 5.06
N ALA A 687 27.48 1.18 3.85
CA ALA A 687 27.95 2.54 3.61
C ALA A 687 27.06 3.59 4.30
N PHE A 688 25.73 3.51 4.12
CA PHE A 688 24.78 4.42 4.75
C PHE A 688 24.87 4.42 6.28
N VAL A 689 24.92 3.24 6.91
CA VAL A 689 25.00 3.12 8.37
C VAL A 689 26.28 3.73 8.93
N ASN A 690 27.40 3.66 8.20
CA ASN A 690 28.64 4.30 8.63
C ASN A 690 28.51 5.82 8.65
N TYR A 691 27.98 6.45 7.59
CA TYR A 691 27.71 7.90 7.60
C TYR A 691 26.64 8.30 8.64
N ASN A 692 25.59 7.49 8.83
CA ASN A 692 24.51 7.77 9.78
C ASN A 692 24.92 7.57 11.26
N ARG A 693 26.07 6.93 11.52
CA ARG A 693 26.72 6.90 12.84
C ARG A 693 27.57 8.14 13.13
N MET A 694 28.00 8.88 12.10
CA MET A 694 28.78 10.11 12.26
C MET A 694 27.87 11.32 12.52
N ASP A 695 26.92 11.57 11.61
CA ASP A 695 25.87 12.58 11.78
C ASP A 695 24.69 12.31 10.82
N ILE A 696 23.49 12.72 11.22
CA ILE A 696 22.28 12.62 10.40
C ILE A 696 22.30 13.54 9.18
N ASN A 697 23.10 14.62 9.17
CA ASN A 697 23.28 15.45 7.99
C ASN A 697 24.38 14.89 7.07
N ALA A 698 25.39 14.21 7.63
CA ALA A 698 26.32 13.40 6.84
C ALA A 698 25.61 12.28 6.08
N SER A 699 24.65 11.57 6.69
CA SER A 699 23.86 10.54 5.98
C SER A 699 22.90 11.10 4.93
N LYS A 700 22.30 12.27 5.17
CA LYS A 700 21.52 13.01 4.15
C LYS A 700 22.40 13.41 2.96
N LYS A 701 23.58 13.99 3.23
CA LYS A 701 24.53 14.39 2.17
C LYS A 701 25.01 13.17 1.38
N PHE A 702 25.44 12.10 2.05
CA PHE A 702 25.80 10.84 1.39
C PHE A 702 24.67 10.33 0.48
N CYS A 703 23.42 10.36 0.95
CA CYS A 703 22.29 9.94 0.11
C CYS A 703 22.06 10.86 -1.09
N TYR A 704 22.28 12.18 -0.96
CA TYR A 704 22.20 13.10 -2.09
C TYR A 704 23.33 12.84 -3.10
N ASP A 705 24.58 12.84 -2.64
CA ASP A 705 25.79 12.70 -3.46
C ASP A 705 25.84 11.36 -4.23
N TYR A 706 25.25 10.29 -3.68
CA TYR A 706 25.23 8.94 -4.27
C TYR A 706 23.87 8.52 -4.85
N PHE A 707 22.93 9.46 -5.05
CA PHE A 707 21.60 9.19 -5.63
C PHE A 707 20.79 8.11 -4.89
N LEU A 708 20.77 8.17 -3.56
CA LEU A 708 20.04 7.24 -2.69
C LEU A 708 18.81 7.91 -2.05
N ASN A 709 17.75 7.13 -1.90
CA ASN A 709 16.54 7.53 -1.20
C ASN A 709 16.77 7.47 0.32
N HIS A 710 17.18 8.60 0.93
CA HIS A 710 17.44 8.70 2.38
C HIS A 710 16.30 8.14 3.24
N ARG A 711 15.04 8.40 2.88
CA ARG A 711 13.86 7.87 3.58
C ARG A 711 13.79 6.35 3.52
N ALA A 712 14.09 5.74 2.37
CA ALA A 712 14.16 4.29 2.25
C ALA A 712 15.31 3.71 3.10
N MET A 713 16.49 4.34 3.09
CA MET A 713 17.64 3.91 3.89
C MET A 713 17.36 3.97 5.40
N THR A 714 16.78 5.07 5.90
CA THR A 714 16.35 5.19 7.30
C THR A 714 15.24 4.19 7.64
N SER A 715 14.30 3.95 6.71
CA SER A 715 13.26 2.93 6.89
C SER A 715 13.86 1.53 6.99
N ALA A 716 14.84 1.17 6.15
CA ALA A 716 15.54 -0.11 6.22
C ALA A 716 16.29 -0.26 7.55
N GLN A 717 16.91 0.80 8.07
CA GLN A 717 17.55 0.74 9.40
C GLN A 717 16.52 0.46 10.51
N ASN A 718 15.34 1.08 10.45
CA ASN A 718 14.25 0.82 11.39
C ASN A 718 13.66 -0.59 11.25
N VAL A 719 13.52 -1.11 10.03
CA VAL A 719 13.08 -2.49 9.74
C VAL A 719 14.11 -3.48 10.28
N ARG A 720 15.40 -3.31 9.98
CA ARG A 720 16.48 -4.19 10.47
C ARG A 720 16.50 -4.29 11.98
N ASN A 721 16.36 -3.15 12.67
CA ASN A 721 16.30 -3.10 14.14
C ASN A 721 15.07 -3.80 14.73
N GLN A 722 13.97 -3.91 13.98
CA GLN A 722 12.78 -4.67 14.40
C GLN A 722 12.89 -6.15 14.09
N LEU A 723 13.43 -6.52 12.92
CA LEU A 723 13.74 -7.92 12.58
C LEU A 723 14.76 -8.53 13.56
N ILE A 724 15.72 -7.74 14.03
CA ILE A 724 16.64 -8.11 15.13
C ILE A 724 15.86 -8.50 16.38
N ARG A 725 14.97 -7.62 16.89
CA ARG A 725 14.14 -7.91 18.08
C ARG A 725 13.25 -9.14 17.88
N THR A 726 12.74 -9.35 16.66
CA THR A 726 11.95 -10.53 16.30
C THR A 726 12.80 -11.80 16.31
N MET A 727 14.05 -11.77 15.83
CA MET A 727 15.00 -12.89 15.93
C MET A 727 15.42 -13.16 17.38
N GLU A 728 15.73 -12.11 18.16
CA GLU A 728 16.08 -12.20 19.58
C GLU A 728 14.96 -12.84 20.41
N LYS A 729 13.69 -12.44 20.18
CA LYS A 729 12.50 -13.04 20.80
C LYS A 729 12.35 -14.54 20.49
N MET A 730 12.86 -15.01 19.36
CA MET A 730 12.83 -16.42 18.93
C MET A 730 14.17 -17.15 19.15
N GLU A 731 15.08 -16.57 19.93
CA GLU A 731 16.42 -17.11 20.22
C GLU A 731 17.28 -17.41 18.96
N LEU A 732 16.94 -16.81 17.82
CA LEU A 732 17.62 -17.01 16.54
C LEU A 732 18.95 -16.25 16.53
N LYS A 733 20.05 -17.01 16.43
CA LYS A 733 21.42 -16.47 16.53
C LYS A 733 21.72 -15.46 15.43
N ILE A 734 22.07 -14.23 15.83
CA ILE A 734 22.60 -13.20 14.94
C ILE A 734 24.12 -13.40 14.83
N VAL A 735 24.58 -13.83 13.66
CA VAL A 735 25.96 -14.21 13.36
C VAL A 735 26.41 -13.62 12.03
N SER A 736 27.71 -13.40 11.91
CA SER A 736 28.40 -12.93 10.71
C SER A 736 29.74 -13.66 10.62
N MET A 737 29.99 -14.31 9.49
CA MET A 737 31.26 -14.94 9.17
C MET A 737 32.30 -13.85 8.83
N ASN A 738 33.58 -14.09 9.09
CA ASN A 738 34.65 -13.15 8.71
C ASN A 738 34.60 -12.88 7.18
N PRO A 739 34.48 -11.62 6.71
CA PRO A 739 34.41 -11.29 5.29
C PRO A 739 35.63 -11.72 4.45
N SER A 740 36.76 -12.01 5.09
CA SER A 740 37.95 -12.59 4.43
C SER A 740 37.84 -14.09 4.14
N ASN A 741 36.77 -14.77 4.58
CA ASN A 741 36.52 -16.17 4.23
C ASN A 741 35.94 -16.26 2.80
N PRO A 742 36.52 -17.07 1.88
CA PRO A 742 35.97 -17.30 0.55
C PRO A 742 34.47 -17.66 0.53
N ASP A 743 33.97 -18.38 1.53
CA ASP A 743 32.58 -18.80 1.62
C ASP A 743 31.60 -17.68 2.04
N TYR A 744 32.08 -16.51 2.46
CA TYR A 744 31.23 -15.41 2.98
C TYR A 744 30.09 -15.05 1.99
N TYR A 745 30.45 -14.69 0.76
CA TYR A 745 29.48 -14.36 -0.29
C TYR A 745 28.79 -15.59 -0.91
N VAL A 746 29.32 -16.81 -0.71
CA VAL A 746 28.65 -18.06 -1.11
C VAL A 746 27.50 -18.36 -0.16
N ASN A 747 27.75 -18.29 1.14
CA ASN A 747 26.78 -18.60 2.19
C ASN A 747 25.62 -17.62 2.22
N ILE A 748 25.85 -16.31 2.02
CA ILE A 748 24.76 -15.32 1.90
C ILE A 748 23.82 -15.70 0.73
N ARG A 749 24.37 -16.20 -0.39
CA ARG A 749 23.57 -16.60 -1.55
C ARG A 749 22.89 -17.96 -1.37
N LYS A 750 23.53 -18.93 -0.71
CA LYS A 750 22.87 -20.19 -0.32
C LYS A 750 21.72 -19.94 0.66
N ALA A 751 21.90 -19.04 1.63
CA ALA A 751 20.85 -18.61 2.56
C ALA A 751 19.68 -17.94 1.83
N LEU A 752 19.95 -16.96 0.95
CA LEU A 752 18.91 -16.35 0.10
C LEU A 752 18.16 -17.40 -0.74
N LEU A 753 18.89 -18.37 -1.31
CA LEU A 753 18.29 -19.44 -2.11
C LEU A 753 17.39 -20.37 -1.28
N SER A 754 17.58 -20.50 0.03
CA SER A 754 16.79 -21.43 0.86
C SER A 754 15.30 -21.08 0.96
N GLY A 755 14.92 -19.81 0.77
CA GLY A 755 13.53 -19.39 0.59
C GLY A 755 13.16 -18.93 -0.83
N PHE A 756 14.13 -18.48 -1.64
CA PHE A 756 13.87 -18.03 -3.01
C PHE A 756 14.18 -19.07 -4.11
N TYR A 757 14.39 -20.35 -3.77
CA TYR A 757 14.61 -21.45 -4.74
C TYR A 757 13.48 -21.61 -5.75
N GLN A 758 12.26 -21.15 -5.48
CA GLN A 758 11.17 -21.16 -6.46
C GLN A 758 11.32 -20.06 -7.53
N GLN A 759 12.09 -19.01 -7.24
CA GLN A 759 12.27 -17.81 -8.06
C GLN A 759 13.66 -17.82 -8.72
N VAL A 760 13.84 -18.79 -9.63
CA VAL A 760 15.10 -19.07 -10.33
C VAL A 760 14.88 -19.07 -11.84
N ALA A 761 15.88 -18.58 -12.57
CA ALA A 761 15.90 -18.62 -14.03
C ALA A 761 17.25 -19.11 -14.57
N TYR A 762 17.19 -19.77 -15.72
CA TYR A 762 18.32 -20.34 -16.46
C TYR A 762 18.51 -19.61 -17.79
N LYS A 763 19.75 -19.25 -18.12
CA LYS A 763 20.14 -18.62 -19.38
C LYS A 763 20.29 -19.67 -20.48
N THR A 764 19.39 -19.64 -21.46
CA THR A 764 19.41 -20.59 -22.59
C THR A 764 20.62 -20.41 -23.49
N SER A 765 20.88 -21.44 -24.31
CA SER A 765 21.81 -21.43 -25.45
C SER A 765 21.61 -20.23 -26.39
N LYS A 766 20.36 -19.75 -26.51
CA LYS A 766 19.93 -18.60 -27.32
C LYS A 766 20.06 -17.25 -26.60
N GLY A 767 20.60 -17.22 -25.39
CA GLY A 767 20.94 -16.02 -24.62
C GLY A 767 19.81 -15.37 -23.81
N TYR A 768 18.55 -15.75 -24.01
CA TYR A 768 17.42 -15.34 -23.15
C TYR A 768 17.28 -16.26 -21.94
N TYR A 769 16.63 -15.79 -20.87
CA TYR A 769 16.38 -16.61 -19.68
C TYR A 769 15.00 -17.27 -19.71
N ILE A 770 14.88 -18.43 -19.05
CA ILE A 770 13.62 -19.12 -18.76
C ILE A 770 13.48 -19.37 -17.25
N THR A 771 12.29 -19.18 -16.68
CA THR A 771 12.00 -19.64 -15.30
C THR A 771 11.92 -21.16 -15.26
N VAL A 772 12.41 -21.81 -14.20
CA VAL A 772 12.70 -23.26 -14.28
C VAL A 772 11.44 -24.15 -14.30
N LYS A 773 10.45 -23.91 -13.43
CA LYS A 773 9.22 -24.75 -13.34
C LYS A 773 8.10 -24.29 -14.28
N ASP A 774 8.07 -23.01 -14.67
CA ASP A 774 6.98 -22.42 -15.47
C ASP A 774 7.38 -22.09 -16.94
N ILE A 775 8.66 -22.24 -17.31
CA ILE A 775 9.26 -21.93 -18.63
C ILE A 775 8.82 -20.56 -19.19
N GLN A 776 8.71 -19.54 -18.33
CA GLN A 776 8.42 -18.19 -18.78
C GLN A 776 9.70 -17.56 -19.34
N ILE A 777 9.66 -17.07 -20.57
CA ILE A 777 10.77 -16.30 -21.15
C ILE A 777 10.87 -14.96 -20.41
N VAL A 778 12.06 -14.66 -19.88
CA VAL A 778 12.35 -13.45 -19.10
C VAL A 778 13.70 -12.83 -19.51
N THR A 779 13.85 -11.54 -19.22
CA THR A 779 15.10 -10.77 -19.40
C THR A 779 15.57 -10.26 -18.03
N LEU A 780 16.88 -10.07 -17.82
CA LEU A 780 17.33 -9.33 -16.62
C LEU A 780 16.82 -7.88 -16.69
N HIS A 781 16.29 -7.34 -15.60
CA HIS A 781 15.82 -5.96 -15.57
C HIS A 781 17.00 -4.99 -15.80
N PRO A 782 16.87 -3.93 -16.63
CA PRO A 782 17.99 -3.01 -16.96
C PRO A 782 18.61 -2.25 -15.77
N SER A 783 18.09 -2.43 -14.56
CA SER A 783 18.67 -1.90 -13.32
C SER A 783 19.56 -2.92 -12.58
N THR A 784 19.88 -4.08 -13.15
CA THR A 784 20.80 -5.03 -12.51
C THR A 784 22.26 -4.58 -12.65
N VAL A 785 23.14 -5.01 -11.74
CA VAL A 785 24.58 -4.69 -11.77
C VAL A 785 25.42 -5.58 -12.71
N PHE A 786 24.84 -6.64 -13.29
CA PHE A 786 25.56 -7.55 -14.17
C PHE A 786 25.97 -6.92 -15.51
N GLN A 787 27.29 -6.85 -15.75
CA GLN A 787 27.85 -6.58 -17.07
C GLN A 787 27.93 -7.85 -17.95
N ILE A 788 28.15 -9.01 -17.31
CA ILE A 788 28.17 -10.33 -17.95
C ILE A 788 27.04 -11.16 -17.36
N ASN A 789 26.05 -11.50 -18.19
CA ASN A 789 24.87 -12.27 -17.82
C ASN A 789 25.25 -13.71 -17.41
N PRO A 790 25.15 -14.10 -16.12
CA PRO A 790 25.54 -15.42 -15.63
C PRO A 790 24.51 -16.50 -16.02
N GLU A 791 24.91 -17.77 -15.98
CA GLU A 791 24.06 -18.88 -16.46
C GLU A 791 22.83 -19.12 -15.56
N TRP A 792 23.04 -19.26 -14.25
CA TRP A 792 22.00 -19.48 -13.25
C TRP A 792 21.81 -18.25 -12.38
N VAL A 793 20.55 -17.82 -12.22
CA VAL A 793 20.18 -16.68 -11.36
C VAL A 793 18.98 -16.98 -10.47
N MET A 794 19.03 -16.47 -9.24
CA MET A 794 17.83 -16.22 -8.44
C MET A 794 17.39 -14.76 -8.58
N TYR A 795 16.08 -14.50 -8.44
CA TYR A 795 15.51 -13.16 -8.52
C TYR A 795 14.48 -12.89 -7.42
N HIS A 796 14.37 -11.64 -6.97
CA HIS A 796 13.38 -11.26 -5.95
C HIS A 796 12.00 -10.98 -6.54
N GLU A 797 11.92 -10.43 -7.75
CA GLU A 797 10.68 -9.90 -8.33
C GLU A 797 10.60 -10.21 -9.84
N LEU A 798 9.41 -10.60 -10.33
CA LEU A 798 9.11 -10.64 -11.76
C LEU A 798 8.17 -9.49 -12.13
N ILE A 799 8.58 -8.69 -13.10
CA ILE A 799 7.83 -7.53 -13.59
C ILE A 799 7.27 -7.86 -14.97
N LEU A 800 5.94 -7.92 -15.07
CA LEU A 800 5.22 -8.10 -16.32
C LEU A 800 5.02 -6.74 -17.00
N THR A 801 5.57 -6.56 -18.20
CA THR A 801 5.38 -5.37 -19.06
C THR A 801 5.19 -5.82 -20.52
N THR A 802 5.53 -4.99 -21.52
CA THR A 802 5.68 -5.46 -22.91
C THR A 802 6.79 -6.52 -23.07
N LYS A 803 7.70 -6.62 -22.08
CA LYS A 803 8.61 -7.75 -21.86
C LYS A 803 8.58 -8.16 -20.39
N ASN A 804 8.82 -9.44 -20.11
CA ASN A 804 8.94 -9.93 -18.73
C ASN A 804 10.37 -9.69 -18.22
N PHE A 805 10.51 -9.01 -17.09
CA PHE A 805 11.82 -8.69 -16.50
C PHE A 805 11.95 -9.26 -15.09
N ILE A 806 13.05 -9.97 -14.81
CA ILE A 806 13.41 -10.35 -13.43
C ILE A 806 14.29 -9.26 -12.80
N ARG A 807 13.89 -8.75 -11.63
CA ARG A 807 14.54 -7.63 -10.91
C ARG A 807 15.12 -8.08 -9.56
N THR A 808 16.21 -7.42 -9.18
CA THR A 808 17.05 -7.74 -8.01
C THR A 808 17.54 -9.18 -8.10
N VAL A 809 18.58 -9.37 -8.90
CA VAL A 809 19.04 -10.66 -9.40
C VAL A 809 20.40 -11.00 -8.79
N SER A 810 20.63 -12.26 -8.42
CA SER A 810 21.95 -12.75 -7.96
C SER A 810 22.34 -14.07 -8.60
N ARG A 811 23.63 -14.22 -8.87
CA ARG A 811 24.22 -15.42 -9.47
C ARG A 811 24.19 -16.57 -8.47
N ILE A 812 23.74 -17.74 -8.89
CA ILE A 812 23.81 -18.98 -8.11
C ILE A 812 24.56 -20.06 -8.89
N ASP A 813 24.74 -21.23 -8.27
CA ASP A 813 25.18 -22.46 -8.91
C ASP A 813 24.00 -23.43 -9.00
N GLY A 814 23.83 -24.12 -10.13
CA GLY A 814 22.78 -25.12 -10.33
C GLY A 814 22.86 -26.29 -9.33
N LYS A 815 24.06 -26.62 -8.84
CA LYS A 815 24.27 -27.65 -7.81
C LYS A 815 23.59 -27.30 -6.49
N TRP A 816 23.50 -26.01 -6.14
CA TRP A 816 22.87 -25.57 -4.88
C TRP A 816 21.35 -25.82 -4.89
N LEU A 817 20.71 -25.87 -6.05
CA LEU A 817 19.28 -26.19 -6.18
C LEU A 817 18.99 -27.63 -5.74
N LEU A 818 19.87 -28.56 -6.15
CA LEU A 818 19.82 -29.98 -5.78
C LEU A 818 20.25 -30.23 -4.33
N GLU A 819 21.14 -29.39 -3.77
CA GLU A 819 21.55 -29.44 -2.36
C GLU A 819 20.47 -28.90 -1.40
N ILE A 820 19.82 -27.79 -1.74
CA ILE A 820 19.00 -27.00 -0.79
C ILE A 820 17.50 -27.28 -0.96
N ALA A 821 17.04 -27.60 -2.17
CA ALA A 821 15.62 -27.65 -2.52
C ALA A 821 15.26 -28.90 -3.35
N ARG A 822 15.87 -30.05 -3.03
CA ARG A 822 15.77 -31.31 -3.78
C ARG A 822 14.33 -31.73 -4.13
N SER A 823 13.38 -31.59 -3.21
CA SER A 823 11.96 -31.95 -3.42
C SER A 823 11.20 -31.02 -4.37
N TYR A 824 11.68 -29.79 -4.59
CA TYR A 824 11.12 -28.87 -5.59
C TYR A 824 11.84 -28.99 -6.94
N TYR A 825 13.10 -29.46 -6.93
CA TYR A 825 13.94 -29.68 -8.10
C TYR A 825 14.04 -31.16 -8.49
N ASP A 826 12.99 -31.94 -8.27
CA ASP A 826 12.94 -33.32 -8.75
C ASP A 826 13.01 -33.34 -10.28
N LEU A 827 13.91 -34.18 -10.82
CA LEU A 827 14.14 -34.26 -12.25
C LEU A 827 13.01 -34.93 -13.01
N ASP A 828 12.09 -35.63 -12.36
CA ASP A 828 10.94 -36.21 -13.05
C ASP A 828 9.80 -35.19 -13.18
N ASP A 829 9.48 -34.44 -12.12
CA ASP A 829 8.48 -33.35 -12.09
C ASP A 829 8.84 -32.12 -12.93
N LEU A 830 10.13 -31.78 -13.07
CA LEU A 830 10.54 -30.59 -13.83
C LEU A 830 10.15 -30.70 -15.32
N PRO A 831 9.73 -29.60 -15.98
CA PRO A 831 9.34 -29.66 -17.39
C PRO A 831 10.59 -29.74 -18.31
N ASN A 832 10.42 -30.40 -19.46
CA ASN A 832 11.51 -30.63 -20.42
C ASN A 832 12.06 -29.31 -20.98
N SER A 833 13.30 -29.01 -20.63
CA SER A 833 13.95 -27.71 -20.84
C SER A 833 15.48 -27.87 -20.83
N GLU A 834 16.21 -26.86 -21.33
CA GLU A 834 17.68 -26.81 -21.20
C GLU A 834 18.11 -26.84 -19.72
N ALA A 835 17.37 -26.12 -18.85
CA ALA A 835 17.60 -26.11 -17.39
C ALA A 835 17.50 -27.51 -16.75
N LYS A 836 16.47 -28.31 -17.11
CA LYS A 836 16.32 -29.71 -16.66
C LYS A 836 17.46 -30.59 -17.16
N ASN A 837 17.95 -30.35 -18.37
CA ASN A 837 19.08 -31.10 -18.93
C ASN A 837 20.40 -30.77 -18.22
N GLU A 838 20.67 -29.49 -17.90
CA GLU A 838 21.87 -29.12 -17.15
C GLU A 838 21.82 -29.66 -15.70
N LEU A 839 20.70 -29.54 -15.00
CA LEU A 839 20.54 -30.14 -13.66
C LEU A 839 20.76 -31.67 -13.68
N ARG A 840 20.28 -32.36 -14.72
CA ARG A 840 20.54 -33.79 -14.95
C ARG A 840 22.02 -34.08 -15.21
N MET A 841 22.77 -33.17 -15.86
CA MET A 841 24.21 -33.32 -16.04
C MET A 841 25.00 -33.00 -14.76
N ILE A 842 24.58 -32.02 -13.96
CA ILE A 842 25.16 -31.73 -12.64
C ILE A 842 24.97 -32.92 -11.69
N LEU A 843 23.77 -33.51 -11.64
CA LEU A 843 23.48 -34.68 -10.81
C LEU A 843 24.29 -35.92 -11.23
N ARG A 844 24.64 -36.06 -12.52
CA ARG A 844 25.49 -37.14 -13.03
C ARG A 844 27.00 -36.93 -12.80
N LYS A 845 27.41 -35.73 -12.41
CA LYS A 845 28.80 -35.35 -12.09
C LYS A 845 29.06 -35.26 -10.59
N SER A 846 28.03 -35.41 -9.76
CA SER A 846 28.04 -35.26 -8.29
C SER A 846 28.03 -36.63 -7.59
#